data_AF-A0A0S8EWE7-F1
#
_entry.id   AF-A0A0S8EWE7-F1
#
_cell.length_a   1.000
_cell.length_b   1.000
_cell.length_c   1.000
_cell.angle_alpha   90.00
_cell.angle_beta   90.00
_cell.angle_gamma   90.00
#
_symmetry.space_group_name_H-M   'P 1'
#
loop_
_entity.id
_entity.type
_entity.pdbx_description
1 polymer ?
#
loop_
_entity_poly.entity_id
_entity_poly.type
_entity_poly.pdbx_seq_one_letter_code
_entity_poly.pdbx_strand_id
1 'polypeptide(L)'
;MSLIAILLLLTTGLTIAVVGTAPLAVSKGPPELVTLKQAAEAGDSESQYELGILYEHGTGVSDHLVQAYCWYVRAAAQGNERAARQRDALMKQLSPADIESCQTSAGTTRVAARDNLGIASDFAAPIRLAQDPQLPPPAAPVATEPAETYRDALIDPGKADDAADLAGTASGISTLLPGSASTEYRYFDQKSTGTTSAGYTEHGLAVEARQETRDYGRFEARGIFTDASANGYFSNTFTGGGYGNLTQRGFALTDRWQMTNELGHIRARVPEMLSQGYRVRLPEPLVQGAFSETGSSDTTLRLGGGTLGTLQGRTFPVFSTDYSSGSVAGLSATTRINPEWKGSAQIWQANDALTAQGVRSYTSAAGAIQYNAREAGKAQLNLLVNNGGALGLWADGEKRLGRWLQNAGVYRMDPNLEWIDRNNTILTDIQGVYWRGTTRSFRTIYSLGADWSQSNVDDNPASATRDSAYGFGNLAYQFSETLSLSGFLSLGQDSARGAGVDTRDTTTTVRGTASNRFLSGTSTWTLGVMDRSGSTPSTRYDGNWDHYWNPFAGLSSLRGGIAYVQQSGSSNDYTETQLRGGTAWNRNGLSLGVNGYVGYLAGDTTDSSRTASATLSFGWRFLPGWMLGTDFTYNQNSLQMVGQTETRLTDRQVLLSLRYDASWGRAESPLGLTNGKLGRGAVNGILYYDKNGNGVRDADEGGVPNVTIFLDSSTAVETNAKGEFSFNPVASGEHQLTVNVANIPLPWVIDEQRPIRATVSPRETAVVEIPLIRIGPN
;
A
#
# COMPACT_ATOMS: atom_id res chain seq x y z
N MET A 1 -3.42 43.79 21.68
CA MET A 1 -2.13 43.33 22.25
C MET A 1 -1.81 41.92 21.72
N SER A 2 -1.69 41.73 20.39
CA SER A 2 -1.85 40.38 19.79
C SER A 2 -0.72 39.87 18.89
N LEU A 3 0.30 40.65 18.54
CA LEU A 3 1.46 40.14 17.77
C LEU A 3 2.69 39.91 18.65
N ILE A 4 2.88 40.76 19.65
CA ILE A 4 4.02 40.73 20.57
C ILE A 4 3.93 39.52 21.52
N ALA A 5 2.73 39.13 21.96
CA ALA A 5 2.53 37.94 22.80
C ALA A 5 2.80 36.63 22.04
N ILE A 6 2.47 36.57 20.74
CA ILE A 6 2.75 35.42 19.86
C ILE A 6 4.26 35.32 19.58
N LEU A 7 4.94 36.46 19.38
CA LEU A 7 6.40 36.51 19.24
C LEU A 7 7.12 36.10 20.54
N LEU A 8 6.59 36.51 21.71
CA LEU A 8 7.12 36.14 23.04
C LEU A 8 6.89 34.66 23.40
N LEU A 9 5.79 34.04 22.94
CA LEU A 9 5.55 32.60 23.09
C LEU A 9 6.44 31.76 22.17
N LEU A 10 6.71 32.23 20.94
CA LEU A 10 7.66 31.60 20.03
C LEU A 10 9.11 31.72 20.55
N THR A 11 9.50 32.84 21.18
CA THR A 11 10.83 33.00 21.76
C THR A 11 11.00 32.28 23.10
N THR A 12 9.94 32.16 23.92
CA THR A 12 9.98 31.37 25.17
C THR A 12 10.00 29.85 24.91
N GLY A 13 9.27 29.37 23.89
CA GLY A 13 9.40 27.98 23.41
C GLY A 13 10.80 27.67 22.85
N LEU A 14 11.43 28.63 22.17
CA LEU A 14 12.80 28.51 21.66
C LEU A 14 13.84 28.54 22.79
N THR A 15 13.64 29.33 23.86
CA THR A 15 14.58 29.39 24.99
C THR A 15 14.52 28.14 25.87
N ILE A 16 13.36 27.52 26.08
CA ILE A 16 13.27 26.24 26.82
C ILE A 16 13.93 25.09 26.03
N ALA A 17 13.91 25.13 24.69
CA ALA A 17 14.64 24.18 23.85
C ALA A 17 16.18 24.41 23.86
N VAL A 18 16.63 25.65 24.09
CA VAL A 18 18.06 26.04 24.09
C VAL A 18 18.72 25.89 25.47
N VAL A 19 17.98 26.03 26.58
CA VAL A 19 18.56 25.95 27.94
C VAL A 19 19.02 24.53 28.33
N GLY A 20 18.65 23.49 27.56
CA GLY A 20 19.11 22.12 27.76
C GLY A 20 20.48 21.76 27.13
N THR A 21 21.14 22.68 26.43
CA THR A 21 22.42 22.39 25.76
C THR A 21 23.61 22.71 26.67
N ALA A 22 24.14 21.71 27.38
CA ALA A 22 25.54 21.73 27.77
C ALA A 22 26.39 21.23 26.58
N PRO A 23 27.48 21.92 26.18
CA PRO A 23 28.28 21.55 25.03
C PRO A 23 29.32 20.51 25.44
N LEU A 24 29.25 19.31 24.84
CA LEU A 24 30.44 18.47 24.69
C LEU A 24 30.55 18.10 23.21
N ALA A 25 31.57 18.70 22.58
CA ALA A 25 32.01 18.38 21.24
C ALA A 25 32.48 16.93 21.14
N VAL A 26 32.21 16.27 20.03
CA VAL A 26 33.21 15.82 19.05
C VAL A 26 32.47 15.35 17.80
N SER A 27 32.97 15.83 16.67
CA SER A 27 32.54 15.49 15.32
C SER A 27 32.58 14.00 15.03
N LYS A 28 31.44 13.47 14.60
CA LYS A 28 31.37 12.43 13.57
C LYS A 28 30.18 12.82 12.67
N GLY A 29 30.42 12.88 11.36
CA GLY A 29 29.40 13.28 10.38
C GLY A 29 28.15 12.40 10.46
N PRO A 30 27.00 12.88 9.95
CA PRO A 30 25.75 12.15 10.04
C PRO A 30 25.85 10.79 9.33
N PRO A 31 25.20 9.72 9.84
CA PRO A 31 25.24 8.37 9.25
C PRO A 31 24.71 8.32 7.81
N GLU A 32 23.93 9.33 7.38
CA GLU A 32 23.46 9.45 6.01
C GLU A 32 24.54 9.94 5.03
N LEU A 33 25.53 10.71 5.51
CA LEU A 33 26.70 11.08 4.69
C LEU A 33 27.61 9.87 4.48
N VAL A 34 27.64 8.94 5.44
CA VAL A 34 28.38 7.67 5.32
C VAL A 34 27.73 6.77 4.27
N THR A 35 26.40 6.65 4.26
CA THR A 35 25.67 5.84 3.28
C THR A 35 25.64 6.48 1.89
N LEU A 36 25.48 7.79 1.78
CA LEU A 36 25.61 8.51 0.51
C LEU A 36 27.03 8.40 -0.06
N LYS A 37 28.06 8.53 0.79
CA LYS A 37 29.45 8.33 0.38
C LYS A 37 29.70 6.89 -0.08
N GLN A 38 29.15 5.89 0.62
CA GLN A 38 29.23 4.49 0.20
C GLN A 38 28.54 4.25 -1.15
N ALA A 39 27.35 4.82 -1.39
CA ALA A 39 26.64 4.69 -2.66
C ALA A 39 27.35 5.41 -3.82
N ALA A 40 27.89 6.61 -3.56
CA ALA A 40 28.68 7.36 -4.53
C ALA A 40 30.01 6.65 -4.88
N GLU A 41 30.66 6.04 -3.88
CA GLU A 41 31.86 5.21 -4.05
C GLU A 41 31.54 3.88 -4.76
N ALA A 42 30.33 3.33 -4.57
CA ALA A 42 29.83 2.14 -5.27
C ALA A 42 29.42 2.40 -6.74
N GLY A 43 29.54 3.64 -7.22
CA GLY A 43 29.32 3.99 -8.61
C GLY A 43 27.93 4.53 -8.94
N ASP A 44 27.03 4.72 -7.98
CA ASP A 44 25.69 5.24 -8.28
C ASP A 44 25.75 6.71 -8.77
N SER A 45 25.29 6.95 -10.00
CA SER A 45 25.48 8.25 -10.68
C SER A 45 24.65 9.38 -10.07
N GLU A 46 23.50 9.09 -9.45
CA GLU A 46 22.69 10.09 -8.74
C GLU A 46 23.31 10.39 -7.38
N SER A 47 23.80 9.40 -6.64
CA SER A 47 24.53 9.59 -5.38
C SER A 47 25.84 10.35 -5.56
N GLN A 48 26.56 10.12 -6.67
CA GLN A 48 27.73 10.92 -7.04
C GLN A 48 27.36 12.37 -7.34
N TYR A 49 26.25 12.60 -8.04
CA TYR A 49 25.73 13.95 -8.29
C TYR A 49 25.35 14.66 -6.98
N GLU A 50 24.61 13.98 -6.10
CA GLU A 50 24.21 14.51 -4.80
C GLU A 50 25.40 14.79 -3.89
N LEU A 51 26.41 13.93 -3.86
CA LEU A 51 27.64 14.15 -3.09
C LEU A 51 28.44 15.35 -3.64
N GLY A 52 28.43 15.57 -4.96
CA GLY A 52 29.00 16.76 -5.59
C GLY A 52 28.34 18.06 -5.10
N ILE A 53 27.01 18.08 -4.98
CA ILE A 53 26.25 19.22 -4.45
C ILE A 53 26.64 19.51 -2.99
N LEU A 54 26.85 18.47 -2.18
CA LEU A 54 27.24 18.66 -0.77
C LEU A 54 28.62 19.29 -0.62
N TYR A 55 29.58 18.93 -1.48
CA TYR A 55 30.92 19.53 -1.50
C TYR A 55 30.94 20.93 -2.10
N GLU A 56 30.02 21.25 -3.01
CA GLU A 56 29.88 22.57 -3.63
C GLU A 56 29.30 23.61 -2.65
N HIS A 57 28.41 23.16 -1.75
CA HIS A 57 27.69 24.02 -0.80
C HIS A 57 28.07 23.81 0.67
N GLY A 58 29.10 23.00 0.97
CA GLY A 58 29.63 22.82 2.32
C GLY A 58 28.63 22.24 3.31
N THR A 59 27.64 21.50 2.81
CA THR A 59 26.51 21.04 3.61
C THR A 59 26.84 19.68 4.21
N GLY A 60 27.42 19.68 5.43
CA GLY A 60 27.78 18.45 6.15
C GLY A 60 29.21 17.94 5.87
N VAL A 61 29.94 18.60 4.98
CA VAL A 61 31.38 18.46 4.70
C VAL A 61 31.99 19.85 4.55
N SER A 62 33.30 20.01 4.75
CA SER A 62 33.97 21.28 4.45
C SER A 62 33.89 21.60 2.95
N ASP A 63 33.55 22.85 2.61
CA ASP A 63 33.51 23.36 1.23
C ASP A 63 34.78 22.95 0.47
N HIS A 64 34.61 22.27 -0.66
CA HIS A 64 35.73 21.83 -1.47
C HIS A 64 35.32 21.73 -2.94
N LEU A 65 35.32 22.87 -3.65
CA LEU A 65 34.90 22.99 -5.06
C LEU A 65 35.62 21.98 -5.98
N VAL A 66 36.88 21.66 -5.69
CA VAL A 66 37.64 20.63 -6.43
C VAL A 66 37.04 19.22 -6.24
N GLN A 67 36.56 18.88 -5.04
CA GLN A 67 35.94 17.57 -4.78
C GLN A 67 34.53 17.50 -5.37
N ALA A 68 33.78 18.60 -5.33
CA ALA A 68 32.49 18.72 -6.03
C ALA A 68 32.64 18.45 -7.53
N TYR A 69 33.61 19.11 -8.16
CA TYR A 69 33.95 18.92 -9.55
C TYR A 69 34.29 17.45 -9.88
N CYS A 70 35.03 16.76 -9.01
CA CYS A 70 35.35 15.34 -9.22
C CYS A 70 34.16 14.40 -9.18
N TRP A 71 33.23 14.62 -8.26
CA TRP A 71 32.03 13.81 -8.20
C TRP A 71 31.11 14.07 -9.40
N TYR A 72 31.03 15.32 -9.87
CA TYR A 72 30.30 15.64 -11.09
C TYR A 72 30.93 15.06 -12.35
N VAL A 73 32.26 15.00 -12.46
CA VAL A 73 32.94 14.32 -13.57
C VAL A 73 32.57 12.83 -13.62
N ARG A 74 32.55 12.14 -12.46
CA ARG A 74 32.20 10.72 -12.38
C ARG A 74 30.73 10.46 -12.73
N ALA A 75 29.81 11.27 -12.21
CA ALA A 75 28.39 11.17 -12.53
C ALA A 75 28.11 11.49 -14.01
N ALA A 76 28.77 12.52 -14.57
CA ALA A 76 28.62 12.90 -15.97
C ALA A 76 29.16 11.83 -16.93
N ALA A 77 30.23 11.11 -16.56
CA ALA A 77 30.76 9.99 -17.34
C ALA A 77 29.76 8.82 -17.45
N GLN A 78 28.81 8.73 -16.52
CA GLN A 78 27.73 7.74 -16.52
C GLN A 78 26.44 8.25 -17.16
N GLY A 79 26.47 9.39 -17.86
CA GLY A 79 25.32 9.98 -18.55
C GLY A 79 24.43 10.87 -17.69
N ASN A 80 24.83 11.25 -16.46
CA ASN A 80 24.07 12.19 -15.65
C ASN A 80 24.20 13.63 -16.21
N GLU A 81 23.21 14.06 -16.99
CA GLU A 81 23.20 15.39 -17.63
C GLU A 81 23.17 16.55 -16.63
N ARG A 82 22.61 16.35 -15.44
CA ARG A 82 22.61 17.39 -14.39
C ARG A 82 24.02 17.58 -13.85
N ALA A 83 24.75 16.49 -13.63
CA ALA A 83 26.15 16.54 -13.23
C ALA A 83 27.03 17.17 -14.32
N ALA A 84 26.78 16.87 -15.60
CA ALA A 84 27.51 17.49 -16.71
C ALA A 84 27.37 19.02 -16.72
N ARG A 85 26.15 19.53 -16.51
CA ARG A 85 25.91 20.98 -16.41
C ARG A 85 26.66 21.62 -15.23
N GLN A 86 26.66 20.99 -14.06
CA GLN A 86 27.34 21.53 -12.87
C GLN A 86 28.87 21.43 -12.97
N ARG A 87 29.40 20.34 -13.55
CA ARG A 87 30.82 20.22 -13.90
C ARG A 87 31.27 21.38 -14.78
N ASP A 88 30.53 21.67 -15.85
CA ASP A 88 30.89 22.72 -16.82
C ASP A 88 30.78 24.13 -16.22
N ALA A 89 29.87 24.32 -15.25
CA ALA A 89 29.77 25.56 -14.48
C ALA A 89 30.99 25.74 -13.54
N LEU A 90 31.40 24.68 -12.85
CA LEU A 90 32.56 24.68 -11.93
C LEU A 90 33.90 24.76 -12.67
N MET A 91 34.01 24.20 -13.87
CA MET A 91 35.23 24.27 -14.69
C MET A 91 35.67 25.72 -14.95
N LYS A 92 34.71 26.66 -15.00
CA LYS A 92 34.99 28.10 -15.19
C LYS A 92 35.53 28.79 -13.94
N GLN A 93 35.42 28.15 -12.78
CA GLN A 93 35.79 28.70 -11.47
C GLN A 93 37.07 28.07 -10.89
N LEU A 94 37.53 26.95 -11.45
CA LEU A 94 38.69 26.19 -10.97
C LEU A 94 39.94 26.48 -11.79
N SER A 95 41.12 26.36 -11.18
CA SER A 95 42.39 26.50 -11.90
C SER A 95 42.68 25.24 -12.76
N PRO A 96 43.48 25.36 -13.84
CA PRO A 96 43.88 24.19 -14.63
C PRO A 96 44.54 23.07 -13.82
N ALA A 97 45.29 23.42 -12.78
CA ALA A 97 45.93 22.45 -11.88
C ALA A 97 44.90 21.68 -11.01
N ASP A 98 43.81 22.34 -10.58
CA ASP A 98 42.73 21.71 -9.81
C ASP A 98 41.92 20.72 -10.67
N ILE A 99 41.72 21.05 -11.95
CA ILE A 99 41.03 20.20 -12.92
C ILE A 99 41.88 18.95 -13.23
N GLU A 100 43.20 19.12 -13.39
CA GLU A 100 44.14 18.04 -13.69
C GLU A 100 44.30 17.05 -12.51
N SER A 101 44.32 17.55 -11.28
CA SER A 101 44.30 16.74 -10.05
C SER A 101 43.13 15.74 -10.03
N CYS A 102 41.99 16.18 -10.55
CA CYS A 102 40.78 15.39 -10.61
C CYS A 102 40.77 14.34 -11.74
N GLN A 103 41.18 14.74 -12.94
CA GLN A 103 41.20 13.86 -14.13
C GLN A 103 42.15 12.68 -13.97
N THR A 104 43.25 12.86 -13.23
CA THR A 104 44.21 11.78 -12.90
C THR A 104 43.59 10.73 -11.96
N SER A 105 42.62 11.11 -11.11
CA SER A 105 41.93 10.21 -10.16
C SER A 105 40.74 9.46 -10.75
N ALA A 106 40.24 9.87 -11.92
CA ALA A 106 39.11 9.25 -12.63
C ALA A 106 39.56 8.27 -13.74
N GLY A 107 40.86 8.22 -14.04
CA GLY A 107 41.43 7.47 -15.17
C GLY A 107 41.72 5.98 -14.95
N THR A 108 41.44 5.39 -13.78
CA THR A 108 41.80 3.99 -13.45
C THR A 108 40.67 2.96 -13.61
N THR A 109 39.64 3.26 -14.40
CA THR A 109 38.62 2.26 -14.80
C THR A 109 38.41 2.31 -16.31
N ARG A 110 39.35 1.74 -17.07
CA ARG A 110 39.08 1.28 -18.45
C ARG A 110 38.25 -0.01 -18.35
N VAL A 111 36.93 0.12 -18.44
CA VAL A 111 36.07 -0.98 -18.91
C VAL A 111 35.97 -0.85 -20.42
N ALA A 112 36.28 -1.95 -21.11
CA ALA A 112 36.34 -2.07 -22.54
C ALA A 112 35.08 -1.56 -23.23
N ALA A 113 35.24 -0.56 -24.10
CA ALA A 113 34.22 -0.20 -25.07
C ALA A 113 34.05 -1.36 -26.06
N ARG A 114 32.87 -2.00 -26.02
CA ARG A 114 32.32 -2.77 -27.13
C ARG A 114 31.57 -1.79 -28.02
N ASP A 115 32.19 -1.40 -29.13
CA ASP A 115 31.46 -0.92 -30.31
C ASP A 115 31.65 -1.92 -31.44
N ASN A 116 30.54 -2.51 -31.88
CA ASN A 116 30.44 -3.24 -33.14
C ASN A 116 30.18 -2.24 -34.26
N LEU A 117 30.98 -2.29 -35.34
CA LEU A 117 30.52 -2.38 -36.75
C LEU A 117 31.70 -2.09 -37.72
N GLY A 118 32.07 -3.11 -38.49
CA GLY A 118 32.21 -2.96 -39.95
C GLY A 118 33.58 -2.61 -40.57
N ILE A 119 34.25 -3.65 -41.08
CA ILE A 119 34.88 -3.74 -42.42
C ILE A 119 36.16 -2.93 -42.74
N ALA A 120 37.18 -3.72 -43.18
CA ALA A 120 38.32 -3.40 -44.06
C ALA A 120 39.39 -2.42 -43.52
N SER A 121 40.69 -2.57 -43.75
CA SER A 121 41.50 -3.50 -44.51
C SER A 121 42.96 -3.13 -44.22
N ASP A 122 43.79 -4.16 -44.07
CA ASP A 122 45.20 -4.27 -44.44
C ASP A 122 46.27 -3.21 -44.11
N PHE A 123 47.43 -3.81 -43.81
CA PHE A 123 48.79 -3.47 -44.19
C PHE A 123 49.77 -3.01 -43.09
N ALA A 124 50.69 -3.96 -42.86
CA ALA A 124 52.14 -3.77 -42.89
C ALA A 124 52.85 -3.31 -41.60
N ALA A 125 53.43 -4.34 -40.95
CA ALA A 125 54.82 -4.43 -40.48
C ALA A 125 55.84 -3.60 -41.32
N PRO A 126 57.11 -3.33 -40.91
CA PRO A 126 58.01 -4.25 -40.18
C PRO A 126 58.96 -3.54 -39.17
N ILE A 127 59.80 -4.17 -38.33
CA ILE A 127 61.11 -4.80 -38.61
C ILE A 127 61.76 -5.18 -37.25
N ARG A 128 62.05 -6.49 -37.06
CA ARG A 128 63.36 -7.14 -36.69
C ARG A 128 64.15 -6.72 -35.44
N LEU A 129 65.04 -7.52 -34.85
CA LEU A 129 65.39 -8.95 -34.75
C LEU A 129 66.44 -8.98 -33.61
N ALA A 130 66.50 -10.03 -32.81
CA ALA A 130 67.78 -10.49 -32.24
C ALA A 130 67.75 -12.02 -32.10
N GLN A 131 68.82 -12.64 -32.58
CA GLN A 131 69.04 -14.07 -32.80
C GLN A 131 69.65 -14.76 -31.56
N ASP A 132 69.16 -15.99 -31.25
CA ASP A 132 69.82 -17.33 -31.13
C ASP A 132 71.34 -17.42 -30.79
N PRO A 133 71.95 -18.53 -30.24
CA PRO A 133 71.59 -19.96 -30.45
C PRO A 133 72.01 -21.08 -29.44
N GLN A 134 71.54 -22.33 -29.72
CA GLN A 134 72.16 -23.69 -29.56
C GLN A 134 71.68 -24.73 -28.50
N LEU A 135 70.70 -25.56 -28.91
CA LEU A 135 70.60 -27.06 -29.09
C LEU A 135 71.46 -28.09 -28.29
N PRO A 136 70.92 -29.29 -27.93
CA PRO A 136 70.98 -30.50 -28.81
C PRO A 136 69.75 -31.47 -28.75
N PRO A 137 69.71 -32.57 -29.57
CA PRO A 137 68.49 -33.27 -30.05
C PRO A 137 68.25 -34.69 -29.42
N PRO A 138 67.53 -35.64 -30.05
CA PRO A 138 66.28 -36.26 -29.56
C PRO A 138 66.43 -37.69 -29.00
N ALA A 139 65.40 -38.21 -28.32
CA ALA A 139 65.25 -39.63 -28.01
C ALA A 139 64.04 -40.25 -28.74
N ALA A 140 64.19 -41.50 -29.16
CA ALA A 140 63.36 -42.28 -30.07
C ALA A 140 62.00 -42.75 -29.46
N PRO A 141 61.06 -43.27 -30.27
CA PRO A 141 59.65 -43.44 -29.90
C PRO A 141 59.43 -44.68 -29.03
N VAL A 142 58.60 -44.55 -27.98
CA VAL A 142 58.12 -45.68 -27.17
C VAL A 142 56.68 -46.01 -27.55
N ALA A 143 56.42 -47.31 -27.61
CA ALA A 143 55.24 -47.97 -28.13
C ALA A 143 53.93 -47.66 -27.37
N THR A 144 52.84 -47.82 -28.11
CA THR A 144 51.43 -47.67 -27.75
C THR A 144 50.99 -48.60 -26.60
N GLU A 145 50.41 -48.01 -25.55
CA GLU A 145 49.52 -48.68 -24.59
C GLU A 145 48.04 -48.44 -24.96
N PRO A 146 47.14 -49.38 -24.62
CA PRO A 146 45.73 -49.36 -25.05
C PRO A 146 44.93 -48.24 -24.35
N ALA A 147 43.96 -47.67 -25.08
CA ALA A 147 43.10 -46.60 -24.58
C ALA A 147 42.38 -46.99 -23.29
N GLU A 148 42.62 -46.22 -22.22
CA GLU A 148 41.83 -46.27 -21.00
C GLU A 148 40.38 -45.91 -21.32
N THR A 149 39.45 -46.76 -20.88
CA THR A 149 38.02 -46.46 -20.78
C THR A 149 37.81 -45.16 -20.00
N TYR A 150 37.19 -44.19 -20.68
CA TYR A 150 36.74 -42.93 -20.08
C TYR A 150 35.91 -43.19 -18.82
N ARG A 151 36.41 -42.73 -17.67
CA ARG A 151 35.63 -42.56 -16.42
C ARG A 151 35.29 -41.09 -16.29
N ASP A 152 34.00 -40.78 -16.24
CA ASP A 152 33.49 -39.45 -15.97
C ASP A 152 33.92 -38.99 -14.56
N ALA A 153 34.60 -37.86 -14.47
CA ALA A 153 35.13 -37.29 -13.23
C ALA A 153 34.20 -36.24 -12.60
N LEU A 154 32.94 -36.14 -13.06
CA LEU A 154 31.98 -35.17 -12.52
C LEU A 154 31.01 -35.72 -11.46
N ILE A 155 31.00 -37.02 -11.17
CA ILE A 155 30.16 -37.60 -10.12
C ILE A 155 30.95 -38.64 -9.32
N ASP A 156 31.18 -38.35 -8.03
CA ASP A 156 31.70 -39.30 -7.05
C ASP A 156 30.60 -40.33 -6.70
N PRO A 157 30.74 -41.61 -7.07
CA PRO A 157 29.72 -42.63 -6.81
C PRO A 157 29.54 -42.92 -5.31
N GLY A 158 30.48 -42.48 -4.45
CA GLY A 158 30.40 -42.58 -3.00
C GLY A 158 29.61 -41.45 -2.33
N LYS A 159 29.10 -40.48 -3.10
CA LYS A 159 28.21 -39.40 -2.63
C LYS A 159 26.81 -39.46 -3.22
N ALA A 160 26.47 -40.55 -3.91
CA ALA A 160 25.15 -40.76 -4.48
C ALA A 160 24.12 -41.34 -3.48
N ASP A 161 24.52 -41.59 -2.23
CA ASP A 161 23.61 -42.11 -1.19
C ASP A 161 22.88 -41.01 -0.39
N ASP A 162 23.25 -39.72 -0.54
CA ASP A 162 22.54 -38.61 0.12
C ASP A 162 21.30 -38.11 -0.67
N ALA A 163 21.02 -38.67 -1.87
CA ALA A 163 19.80 -38.38 -2.63
C ALA A 163 18.61 -39.25 -2.22
N ALA A 164 18.86 -40.38 -1.52
CA ALA A 164 17.80 -41.25 -1.02
C ALA A 164 17.17 -40.75 0.30
N ASP A 165 17.86 -39.88 1.05
CA ASP A 165 17.36 -39.33 2.32
C ASP A 165 16.39 -38.14 2.15
N LEU A 166 16.20 -37.65 0.92
CA LEU A 166 15.11 -36.72 0.57
C LEU A 166 13.78 -37.44 0.30
N ALA A 167 13.78 -38.76 0.16
CA ALA A 167 12.56 -39.56 0.05
C ALA A 167 12.00 -40.02 1.42
N GLY A 168 12.75 -39.79 2.52
CA GLY A 168 12.44 -40.27 3.88
C GLY A 168 11.70 -39.29 4.81
N THR A 169 11.40 -38.06 4.38
CA THR A 169 10.61 -37.08 5.16
C THR A 169 9.27 -36.74 4.51
N ALA A 170 8.69 -37.68 3.76
CA ALA A 170 7.33 -37.56 3.23
C ALA A 170 6.23 -37.93 4.25
N SER A 171 6.51 -37.89 5.55
CA SER A 171 5.51 -37.94 6.62
C SER A 171 5.10 -36.51 7.02
N GLY A 172 4.45 -35.79 6.09
CA GLY A 172 3.82 -34.51 6.41
C GLY A 172 3.68 -33.48 5.29
N ILE A 173 4.09 -33.77 4.05
CA ILE A 173 3.87 -32.84 2.94
C ILE A 173 2.43 -32.98 2.47
N SER A 174 1.56 -32.10 2.96
CA SER A 174 0.19 -31.94 2.48
C SER A 174 0.20 -31.74 0.96
N THR A 175 -0.57 -32.56 0.23
CA THR A 175 -0.83 -32.43 -1.21
C THR A 175 -1.79 -31.27 -1.53
N LEU A 176 -2.31 -30.59 -0.50
CA LEU A 176 -3.21 -29.47 -0.66
C LEU A 176 -2.43 -28.19 -1.03
N LEU A 177 -3.00 -27.43 -1.95
CA LEU A 177 -2.59 -26.04 -2.21
C LEU A 177 -2.80 -25.16 -0.96
N PRO A 178 -2.20 -23.96 -0.89
CA PRO A 178 -2.25 -23.13 0.31
C PRO A 178 -3.67 -22.82 0.74
N GLY A 179 -3.95 -23.12 2.00
CA GLY A 179 -5.19 -22.76 2.64
C GLY A 179 -4.95 -22.25 4.06
N SER A 180 -5.95 -21.54 4.57
CA SER A 180 -5.97 -21.08 5.95
C SER A 180 -7.41 -21.03 6.44
N ALA A 181 -7.61 -21.33 7.72
CA ALA A 181 -8.87 -21.11 8.40
C ALA A 181 -8.62 -20.42 9.73
N SER A 182 -9.56 -19.57 10.12
CA SER A 182 -9.58 -18.99 11.45
C SER A 182 -10.98 -19.04 12.03
N THR A 183 -11.04 -19.22 13.35
CA THR A 183 -12.27 -19.07 14.12
C THR A 183 -12.00 -18.13 15.28
N GLU A 184 -12.91 -17.19 15.52
CA GLU A 184 -12.78 -16.22 16.59
C GLU A 184 -14.12 -16.04 17.30
N TYR A 185 -14.13 -16.32 18.59
CA TYR A 185 -15.25 -15.98 19.47
C TYR A 185 -14.94 -14.70 20.22
N ARG A 186 -15.91 -13.79 20.30
CA ARG A 186 -15.84 -12.56 21.07
C ARG A 186 -17.02 -12.44 22.01
N TYR A 187 -16.75 -11.99 23.22
CA TYR A 187 -17.75 -11.64 24.21
C TYR A 187 -17.55 -10.19 24.61
N PHE A 188 -18.60 -9.39 24.52
CA PHE A 188 -18.59 -8.00 24.95
C PHE A 188 -19.67 -7.80 26.01
N ASP A 189 -19.31 -7.16 27.11
CA ASP A 189 -20.25 -6.73 28.13
C ASP A 189 -19.97 -5.26 28.48
N GLN A 190 -21.04 -4.47 28.57
CA GLN A 190 -20.98 -3.09 29.04
C GLN A 190 -22.05 -2.86 30.09
N LYS A 191 -21.64 -2.26 31.20
CA LYS A 191 -22.54 -1.76 32.22
C LYS A 191 -22.30 -0.28 32.45
N SER A 192 -23.33 0.51 32.17
CA SER A 192 -23.37 1.92 32.48
C SER A 192 -24.27 2.18 33.69
N THR A 193 -23.81 3.00 34.62
CA THR A 193 -24.52 3.38 35.85
C THR A 193 -24.38 4.87 36.09
N GLY A 194 -25.48 5.54 36.43
CA GLY A 194 -25.52 6.94 36.80
C GLY A 194 -26.96 7.32 37.13
N THR A 195 -27.49 8.35 36.47
CA THR A 195 -28.92 8.72 36.56
C THR A 195 -29.85 7.60 36.10
N THR A 196 -29.41 6.81 35.10
CA THR A 196 -30.05 5.57 34.67
C THR A 196 -29.00 4.45 34.63
N SER A 197 -29.43 3.20 34.80
CA SER A 197 -28.56 2.05 34.54
C SER A 197 -28.95 1.37 33.25
N ALA A 198 -27.95 0.98 32.48
CA ALA A 198 -28.13 0.24 31.24
C ALA A 198 -27.03 -0.82 31.13
N GLY A 199 -27.39 -2.03 30.74
CA GLY A 199 -26.50 -3.16 30.50
C GLY A 199 -26.64 -3.68 29.08
N TYR A 200 -25.52 -3.99 28.44
CA TYR A 200 -25.47 -4.50 27.09
C TYR A 200 -24.49 -5.67 27.03
N THR A 201 -24.95 -6.80 26.53
CA THR A 201 -24.13 -8.01 26.39
C THR A 201 -24.25 -8.50 24.96
N GLU A 202 -23.13 -8.86 24.35
CA GLU A 202 -23.05 -9.32 22.97
C GLU A 202 -22.07 -10.49 22.84
N HIS A 203 -22.51 -11.52 22.13
CA HIS A 203 -21.74 -12.69 21.78
C HIS A 203 -21.54 -12.71 20.27
N GLY A 204 -20.30 -12.89 19.82
CA GLY A 204 -19.95 -12.93 18.41
C GLY A 204 -19.11 -14.17 18.08
N LEU A 205 -19.43 -14.86 17.00
CA LEU A 205 -18.61 -15.94 16.44
C LEU A 205 -18.31 -15.62 14.98
N ALA A 206 -17.03 -15.55 14.63
CA ALA A 206 -16.57 -15.40 13.26
C ALA A 206 -15.77 -16.64 12.82
N VAL A 207 -16.04 -17.12 11.61
CA VAL A 207 -15.31 -18.18 10.94
C VAL A 207 -14.87 -17.67 9.59
N GLU A 208 -13.59 -17.82 9.26
CA GLU A 208 -13.02 -17.45 7.98
C GLU A 208 -12.24 -18.63 7.43
N ALA A 209 -12.37 -18.89 6.13
CA ALA A 209 -11.61 -19.91 5.43
C ALA A 209 -11.17 -19.38 4.07
N ARG A 210 -9.96 -19.77 3.68
CA ARG A 210 -9.36 -19.49 2.39
C ARG A 210 -8.76 -20.77 1.85
N GLN A 211 -9.00 -21.04 0.57
CA GLN A 211 -8.38 -22.16 -0.12
C GLN A 211 -7.99 -21.73 -1.54
N GLU A 212 -6.73 -21.92 -1.89
CA GLU A 212 -6.28 -21.82 -3.27
C GLU A 212 -6.59 -23.13 -4.01
N THR A 213 -7.07 -23.02 -5.25
CA THR A 213 -7.39 -24.15 -6.11
C THR A 213 -6.53 -24.11 -7.35
N ARG A 214 -6.23 -25.27 -7.94
CA ARG A 214 -5.37 -25.34 -9.13
C ARG A 214 -6.00 -24.55 -10.28
N ASP A 215 -7.25 -24.78 -10.62
CA ASP A 215 -7.78 -24.21 -11.88
C ASP A 215 -8.76 -23.05 -11.69
N TYR A 216 -9.27 -22.84 -10.47
CA TYR A 216 -10.40 -21.94 -10.23
C TYR A 216 -10.05 -20.69 -9.42
N GLY A 217 -8.75 -20.43 -9.25
CA GLY A 217 -8.26 -19.32 -8.44
C GLY A 217 -8.40 -19.59 -6.94
N ARG A 218 -8.66 -18.54 -6.17
CA ARG A 218 -8.71 -18.58 -4.71
C ARG A 218 -10.13 -18.36 -4.21
N PHE A 219 -10.63 -19.26 -3.36
CA PHE A 219 -11.88 -19.10 -2.65
C PHE A 219 -11.63 -18.57 -1.23
N GLU A 220 -12.42 -17.59 -0.82
CA GLU A 220 -12.41 -16.97 0.50
C GLU A 220 -13.85 -16.94 1.00
N ALA A 221 -14.12 -17.50 2.17
CA ALA A 221 -15.43 -17.51 2.80
C ALA A 221 -15.30 -16.94 4.21
N ARG A 222 -16.21 -16.06 4.60
CA ARG A 222 -16.31 -15.56 5.98
C ARG A 222 -17.76 -15.56 6.42
N GLY A 223 -18.00 -16.12 7.59
CA GLY A 223 -19.28 -16.15 8.27
C GLY A 223 -19.16 -15.56 9.67
N ILE A 224 -20.12 -14.75 10.07
CA ILE A 224 -20.22 -14.15 11.40
C ILE A 224 -21.64 -14.32 11.87
N PHE A 225 -21.78 -14.66 13.13
CA PHE A 225 -23.04 -14.63 13.86
C PHE A 225 -22.84 -13.81 15.13
N THR A 226 -23.75 -12.87 15.37
CA THR A 226 -23.75 -12.05 16.57
C THR A 226 -25.14 -12.12 17.22
N ASP A 227 -25.17 -12.28 18.54
CA ASP A 227 -26.38 -12.21 19.35
C ASP A 227 -26.18 -11.16 20.44
N ALA A 228 -27.15 -10.26 20.61
CA ALA A 228 -27.02 -9.13 21.51
C ALA A 228 -28.28 -8.94 22.35
N SER A 229 -28.08 -8.60 23.63
CA SER A 229 -29.15 -8.26 24.55
C SER A 229 -28.82 -6.94 25.24
N ALA A 230 -29.85 -6.12 25.44
CA ALA A 230 -29.73 -4.83 26.11
C ALA A 230 -30.85 -4.69 27.15
N ASN A 231 -30.55 -4.05 28.27
CA ASN A 231 -31.52 -3.62 29.27
C ASN A 231 -31.31 -2.15 29.66
N GLY A 232 -32.37 -1.49 30.12
CA GLY A 232 -32.37 -0.05 30.37
C GLY A 232 -32.45 0.79 29.09
N TYR A 233 -32.15 2.09 29.21
CA TYR A 233 -32.24 3.03 28.10
C TYR A 233 -30.93 3.06 27.29
N PHE A 234 -30.81 2.18 26.28
CA PHE A 234 -29.88 2.38 25.16
C PHE A 234 -30.65 2.94 23.96
N SER A 235 -30.11 3.97 23.31
CA SER A 235 -30.74 4.60 22.13
C SER A 235 -30.73 3.72 20.87
N ASN A 236 -29.95 2.63 20.86
CA ASN A 236 -29.86 1.68 19.75
C ASN A 236 -29.96 0.26 20.29
N THR A 237 -31.10 -0.40 20.08
CA THR A 237 -31.37 -1.79 20.49
C THR A 237 -31.02 -2.74 19.36
N PHE A 238 -29.73 -2.88 19.06
CA PHE A 238 -29.24 -3.97 18.21
C PHE A 238 -29.43 -5.30 18.96
N THR A 239 -30.09 -6.26 18.31
CA THR A 239 -30.46 -7.55 18.91
C THR A 239 -29.64 -8.73 18.38
N GLY A 240 -28.67 -8.48 17.48
CA GLY A 240 -27.93 -9.54 16.79
C GLY A 240 -28.23 -9.60 15.29
N GLY A 241 -27.53 -10.50 14.59
CA GLY A 241 -27.63 -10.68 13.16
C GLY A 241 -26.51 -11.55 12.59
N GLY A 242 -26.46 -11.68 11.27
CA GLY A 242 -25.47 -12.47 10.56
C GLY A 242 -24.68 -11.66 9.54
N TYR A 243 -23.45 -12.08 9.26
CA TYR A 243 -22.69 -11.61 8.11
C TYR A 243 -22.03 -12.79 7.41
N GLY A 244 -22.38 -13.09 6.16
CA GLY A 244 -21.67 -14.03 5.31
C GLY A 244 -21.18 -13.41 4.01
N ASN A 245 -19.97 -13.71 3.57
CA ASN A 245 -19.54 -13.48 2.19
C ASN A 245 -18.69 -14.65 1.65
N LEU A 246 -18.84 -14.94 0.37
CA LEU A 246 -18.04 -15.89 -0.40
C LEU A 246 -17.42 -15.13 -1.58
N THR A 247 -16.11 -15.26 -1.75
CA THR A 247 -15.34 -14.58 -2.79
C THR A 247 -14.49 -15.59 -3.55
N GLN A 248 -14.54 -15.56 -4.87
CA GLN A 248 -13.61 -16.24 -5.76
C GLN A 248 -12.72 -15.19 -6.44
N ARG A 249 -11.40 -15.26 -6.28
CA ARG A 249 -10.45 -14.31 -6.88
C ARG A 249 -9.52 -15.01 -7.87
N GLY A 250 -9.11 -14.28 -8.90
CA GLY A 250 -8.11 -14.76 -9.86
C GLY A 250 -8.60 -15.92 -10.73
N PHE A 251 -9.90 -15.99 -11.00
CA PHE A 251 -10.44 -16.98 -11.92
C PHE A 251 -10.11 -16.58 -13.36
N ALA A 252 -9.19 -17.27 -14.02
CA ALA A 252 -8.81 -16.99 -15.40
C ALA A 252 -9.90 -17.50 -16.36
N LEU A 253 -10.62 -16.58 -17.01
CA LEU A 253 -11.58 -16.89 -18.07
C LEU A 253 -10.86 -17.24 -19.37
N THR A 254 -9.84 -16.45 -19.71
CA THR A 254 -8.93 -16.65 -20.84
C THR A 254 -7.51 -16.23 -20.45
N ASP A 255 -6.55 -16.32 -21.38
CA ASP A 255 -5.18 -15.84 -21.17
C ASP A 255 -5.05 -14.32 -21.00
N ARG A 256 -6.14 -13.57 -21.25
CA ARG A 256 -6.22 -12.10 -21.13
C ARG A 256 -7.24 -11.62 -20.10
N TRP A 257 -8.24 -12.43 -19.78
CA TRP A 257 -9.35 -12.04 -18.92
C TRP A 257 -9.36 -12.86 -17.64
N GLN A 258 -9.42 -12.16 -16.51
CA GLN A 258 -9.65 -12.75 -15.19
C GLN A 258 -10.94 -12.22 -14.59
N MET A 259 -11.49 -12.98 -13.65
CA MET A 259 -12.76 -12.70 -13.01
C MET A 259 -12.64 -12.85 -11.49
N THR A 260 -13.37 -12.00 -10.78
CA THR A 260 -13.61 -12.08 -9.35
C THR A 260 -15.11 -12.10 -9.09
N ASN A 261 -15.58 -13.14 -8.40
CA ASN A 261 -16.99 -13.30 -8.04
C ASN A 261 -17.16 -13.12 -6.53
N GLU A 262 -18.22 -12.46 -6.12
CA GLU A 262 -18.56 -12.18 -4.73
C GLU A 262 -20.06 -12.42 -4.49
N LEU A 263 -20.39 -13.09 -3.38
CA LEU A 263 -21.76 -13.41 -2.98
C LEU A 263 -21.94 -13.18 -1.47
N GLY A 264 -23.11 -12.71 -1.05
CA GLY A 264 -23.44 -12.44 0.35
C GLY A 264 -23.39 -10.95 0.67
N HIS A 265 -22.80 -10.56 1.80
CA HIS A 265 -22.66 -9.16 2.21
C HIS A 265 -21.38 -8.55 1.67
N ILE A 266 -21.51 -7.73 0.65
CA ILE A 266 -20.41 -7.28 -0.21
C ILE A 266 -20.53 -5.78 -0.44
N ARG A 267 -19.43 -5.13 -0.80
CA ARG A 267 -19.50 -3.74 -1.26
C ARG A 267 -19.71 -3.73 -2.77
N ALA A 268 -20.75 -3.03 -3.19
CA ALA A 268 -20.99 -2.75 -4.60
C ALA A 268 -19.93 -1.73 -5.07
N ARG A 269 -18.86 -2.25 -5.68
CA ARG A 269 -17.71 -1.44 -6.09
C ARG A 269 -18.05 -0.48 -7.22
N VAL A 270 -17.54 0.72 -7.08
CA VAL A 270 -17.64 1.79 -8.07
C VAL A 270 -16.32 1.84 -8.84
N PRO A 271 -16.30 2.21 -10.14
CA PRO A 271 -15.05 2.44 -10.87
C PRO A 271 -14.08 3.32 -10.08
N GLU A 272 -12.80 2.93 -10.06
CA GLU A 272 -11.75 3.62 -9.29
C GLU A 272 -11.70 5.12 -9.57
N MET A 273 -11.91 5.52 -10.84
CA MET A 273 -11.96 6.91 -11.26
C MET A 273 -13.07 7.70 -10.55
N LEU A 274 -14.19 7.06 -10.20
CA LEU A 274 -15.34 7.70 -9.57
C LEU A 274 -15.36 7.55 -8.04
N SER A 275 -14.67 6.53 -7.49
CA SER A 275 -14.57 6.30 -6.04
C SER A 275 -13.37 6.99 -5.39
N GLN A 276 -12.40 7.43 -6.19
CA GLN A 276 -11.25 8.21 -5.74
C GLN A 276 -11.38 9.67 -6.16
N GLY A 277 -11.37 10.57 -5.18
CA GLY A 277 -11.36 12.00 -5.40
C GLY A 277 -11.05 12.73 -4.09
N TYR A 278 -10.53 13.95 -4.20
CA TYR A 278 -10.12 14.71 -3.02
C TYR A 278 -11.33 15.31 -2.28
N ARG A 279 -12.20 16.04 -2.99
CA ARG A 279 -13.44 16.62 -2.44
C ARG A 279 -14.67 15.79 -2.73
N VAL A 280 -14.83 15.35 -3.97
CA VAL A 280 -16.00 14.59 -4.44
C VAL A 280 -15.56 13.17 -4.76
N ARG A 281 -16.31 12.19 -4.25
CA ARG A 281 -16.17 10.77 -4.61
C ARG A 281 -17.51 10.08 -4.47
N LEU A 282 -17.74 9.05 -5.26
CA LEU A 282 -18.93 8.22 -5.16
C LEU A 282 -18.67 7.06 -4.17
N PRO A 283 -19.43 6.98 -3.07
CA PRO A 283 -19.25 5.93 -2.08
C PRO A 283 -19.74 4.57 -2.57
N GLU A 284 -19.15 3.51 -2.02
CA GLU A 284 -19.49 2.12 -2.35
C GLU A 284 -20.51 1.55 -1.35
N PRO A 285 -21.78 1.35 -1.76
CA PRO A 285 -22.81 0.83 -0.87
C PRO A 285 -22.47 -0.58 -0.41
N LEU A 286 -22.89 -0.90 0.82
CA LEU A 286 -22.91 -2.28 1.30
C LEU A 286 -24.24 -2.93 0.91
N VAL A 287 -24.16 -4.10 0.30
CA VAL A 287 -25.32 -4.85 -0.18
C VAL A 287 -25.26 -6.31 0.24
N GLN A 288 -26.43 -6.93 0.45
CA GLN A 288 -26.61 -8.37 0.45
C GLN A 288 -27.00 -8.83 -0.96
N GLY A 289 -26.08 -9.44 -1.69
CA GLY A 289 -26.34 -9.85 -3.07
C GLY A 289 -25.15 -10.51 -3.75
N ALA A 290 -25.01 -10.26 -5.05
CA ALA A 290 -23.97 -10.84 -5.88
C ALA A 290 -23.25 -9.76 -6.70
N PHE A 291 -21.95 -9.94 -6.89
CA PHE A 291 -21.12 -9.03 -7.67
C PHE A 291 -20.06 -9.81 -8.44
N SER A 292 -19.83 -9.40 -9.67
CA SER A 292 -18.80 -9.96 -10.53
C SER A 292 -17.98 -8.84 -11.15
N GLU A 293 -16.67 -9.00 -11.11
CA GLU A 293 -15.71 -8.12 -11.75
C GLU A 293 -14.84 -8.92 -12.70
N THR A 294 -14.86 -8.56 -13.98
CA THR A 294 -14.09 -9.22 -15.03
C THR A 294 -13.15 -8.20 -15.67
N GLY A 295 -11.84 -8.47 -15.68
CA GLY A 295 -10.84 -7.52 -16.13
C GLY A 295 -9.76 -8.12 -17.02
N SER A 296 -9.23 -7.30 -17.91
CA SER A 296 -8.02 -7.51 -18.71
C SER A 296 -6.97 -6.45 -18.38
N SER A 297 -5.90 -6.36 -19.17
CA SER A 297 -4.87 -5.31 -19.05
C SER A 297 -5.43 -3.89 -19.22
N ASP A 298 -6.49 -3.74 -20.00
CA ASP A 298 -6.99 -2.43 -20.46
C ASP A 298 -8.42 -2.16 -20.03
N THR A 299 -9.24 -3.20 -19.84
CA THR A 299 -10.67 -3.04 -19.58
C THR A 299 -11.09 -3.79 -18.34
N THR A 300 -11.94 -3.19 -17.51
CA THR A 300 -12.60 -3.85 -16.39
C THR A 300 -14.10 -3.62 -16.50
N LEU A 301 -14.86 -4.71 -16.47
CA LEU A 301 -16.32 -4.74 -16.44
C LEU A 301 -16.77 -5.20 -15.06
N ARG A 302 -17.80 -4.57 -14.52
CA ARG A 302 -18.41 -4.94 -13.24
C ARG A 302 -19.91 -5.03 -13.42
N LEU A 303 -20.51 -6.01 -12.78
CA LEU A 303 -21.96 -6.14 -12.67
C LEU A 303 -22.30 -6.65 -11.27
N GLY A 304 -23.41 -6.18 -10.73
CA GLY A 304 -23.87 -6.70 -9.46
C GLY A 304 -25.10 -6.00 -8.94
N GLY A 305 -25.62 -6.53 -7.85
CA GLY A 305 -26.80 -6.00 -7.20
C GLY A 305 -27.17 -6.80 -5.96
N GLY A 306 -28.03 -6.21 -5.14
CA GLY A 306 -28.46 -6.77 -3.87
C GLY A 306 -29.31 -5.81 -3.07
N THR A 307 -29.70 -6.22 -1.88
CA THR A 307 -30.42 -5.38 -0.91
C THR A 307 -29.43 -4.51 -0.16
N LEU A 308 -29.69 -3.21 -0.05
CA LEU A 308 -28.86 -2.29 0.72
C LEU A 308 -28.91 -2.63 2.21
N GLY A 309 -27.83 -2.34 2.91
CA GLY A 309 -27.80 -2.47 4.36
C GLY A 309 -26.67 -1.71 5.02
N THR A 310 -26.64 -1.80 6.34
CA THR A 310 -25.62 -1.20 7.19
C THR A 310 -24.93 -2.28 8.01
N LEU A 311 -23.84 -1.92 8.67
CA LEU A 311 -23.18 -2.76 9.64
C LEU A 311 -23.48 -2.28 11.06
N GLN A 312 -23.84 -3.21 11.95
CA GLN A 312 -24.08 -2.95 13.37
C GLN A 312 -23.46 -4.06 14.24
N GLY A 313 -23.18 -3.78 15.50
CA GLY A 313 -22.56 -4.73 16.44
C GLY A 313 -21.21 -4.25 16.98
N ARG A 314 -20.85 -4.66 18.19
CA ARG A 314 -19.63 -4.23 18.90
C ARG A 314 -18.54 -5.29 18.91
N THR A 315 -18.90 -6.57 18.97
CA THR A 315 -17.97 -7.69 18.87
C THR A 315 -17.49 -7.84 17.43
N PHE A 316 -18.45 -8.08 16.54
CA PHE A 316 -18.29 -8.10 15.10
C PHE A 316 -19.45 -7.34 14.46
N PRO A 317 -19.16 -6.48 13.47
CA PRO A 317 -20.20 -5.86 12.67
C PRO A 317 -20.91 -6.91 11.81
N VAL A 318 -22.25 -6.98 11.91
CA VAL A 318 -23.13 -7.81 11.09
C VAL A 318 -24.09 -6.96 10.26
N PHE A 319 -24.63 -7.56 9.20
CA PHE A 319 -25.48 -6.87 8.25
C PHE A 319 -26.88 -6.65 8.85
N SER A 320 -27.37 -5.41 8.80
CA SER A 320 -28.74 -5.04 9.18
C SER A 320 -29.41 -4.24 8.06
N THR A 321 -30.69 -4.52 7.84
CA THR A 321 -31.53 -3.87 6.83
C THR A 321 -32.43 -2.78 7.42
N ASP A 322 -32.34 -2.52 8.73
CA ASP A 322 -33.33 -1.76 9.52
C ASP A 322 -33.52 -0.28 9.10
N TYR A 323 -32.73 0.22 8.15
CA TYR A 323 -32.80 1.59 7.62
C TYR A 323 -32.70 1.72 6.09
N SER A 324 -32.53 0.63 5.32
CA SER A 324 -32.32 0.72 3.87
C SER A 324 -32.80 -0.54 3.14
N SER A 325 -34.08 -0.87 3.22
CA SER A 325 -34.65 -2.09 2.60
C SER A 325 -34.66 -2.10 1.07
N GLY A 326 -34.15 -1.05 0.41
CA GLY A 326 -34.13 -0.95 -1.05
C GLY A 326 -33.14 -1.92 -1.70
N SER A 327 -33.43 -2.29 -2.94
CA SER A 327 -32.54 -3.12 -3.77
C SER A 327 -31.81 -2.26 -4.79
N VAL A 328 -30.57 -2.63 -5.12
CA VAL A 328 -29.78 -1.94 -6.12
C VAL A 328 -29.22 -2.93 -7.12
N ALA A 329 -29.12 -2.53 -8.38
CA ALA A 329 -28.46 -3.30 -9.41
C ALA A 329 -27.78 -2.36 -10.39
N GLY A 330 -26.60 -2.74 -10.88
CA GLY A 330 -25.86 -1.89 -11.79
C GLY A 330 -24.76 -2.62 -12.51
N LEU A 331 -24.26 -1.91 -13.51
CA LEU A 331 -23.10 -2.31 -14.28
C LEU A 331 -22.17 -1.12 -14.45
N SER A 332 -20.89 -1.40 -14.55
CA SER A 332 -19.89 -0.39 -14.87
C SER A 332 -18.79 -0.95 -15.74
N ALA A 333 -18.14 -0.05 -16.46
CA ALA A 333 -16.98 -0.34 -17.28
C ALA A 333 -15.91 0.71 -17.00
N THR A 334 -14.66 0.29 -17.00
CA THR A 334 -13.47 1.16 -17.03
C THR A 334 -12.59 0.66 -18.14
N THR A 335 -12.11 1.55 -19.00
CA THR A 335 -11.25 1.16 -20.12
C THR A 335 -10.13 2.16 -20.36
N ARG A 336 -8.94 1.65 -20.67
CA ARG A 336 -7.83 2.43 -21.22
C ARG A 336 -8.10 2.62 -22.71
N ILE A 337 -8.39 3.85 -23.12
CA ILE A 337 -8.68 4.20 -24.51
C ILE A 337 -7.38 4.22 -25.31
N ASN A 338 -6.32 4.77 -24.73
CA ASN A 338 -4.95 4.76 -25.23
C ASN A 338 -3.98 4.95 -24.03
N PRO A 339 -2.64 4.99 -24.23
CA PRO A 339 -1.70 5.11 -23.10
C PRO A 339 -1.92 6.31 -22.18
N GLU A 340 -2.52 7.39 -22.69
CA GLU A 340 -2.73 8.64 -21.96
C GLU A 340 -4.17 8.75 -21.43
N TRP A 341 -5.16 8.20 -22.12
CA TRP A 341 -6.58 8.37 -21.83
C TRP A 341 -7.22 7.12 -21.19
N LYS A 342 -7.97 7.35 -20.11
CA LYS A 342 -8.84 6.36 -19.47
C LYS A 342 -10.26 6.89 -19.39
N GLY A 343 -11.24 6.01 -19.53
CA GLY A 343 -12.65 6.32 -19.38
C GLY A 343 -13.34 5.33 -18.45
N SER A 344 -14.33 5.79 -17.71
CA SER A 344 -15.26 4.92 -16.99
C SER A 344 -16.69 5.40 -17.13
N ALA A 345 -17.62 4.45 -17.09
CA ALA A 345 -19.05 4.70 -17.09
C ALA A 345 -19.74 3.68 -16.20
N GLN A 346 -20.81 4.10 -15.55
CA GLN A 346 -21.65 3.23 -14.75
C GLN A 346 -23.11 3.66 -14.80
N ILE A 347 -23.99 2.69 -14.61
CA ILE A 347 -25.42 2.90 -14.42
C ILE A 347 -25.92 1.99 -13.31
N TRP A 348 -26.72 2.56 -12.43
CA TRP A 348 -27.30 1.88 -11.29
C TRP A 348 -28.77 2.22 -11.17
N GLN A 349 -29.57 1.19 -10.92
CA GLN A 349 -30.97 1.28 -10.54
C GLN A 349 -31.07 1.02 -9.05
N ALA A 350 -31.71 1.93 -8.32
CA ALA A 350 -32.11 1.75 -6.94
C ALA A 350 -33.64 1.65 -6.88
N ASN A 351 -34.16 0.64 -6.21
CA ASN A 351 -35.59 0.43 -6.01
C ASN A 351 -35.91 0.50 -4.51
N ASP A 352 -36.94 1.27 -4.16
CA ASP A 352 -37.38 1.48 -2.77
C ASP A 352 -36.22 1.86 -1.83
N ALA A 353 -35.27 2.64 -2.35
CA ALA A 353 -34.14 3.12 -1.59
C ALA A 353 -34.57 4.32 -0.75
N LEU A 354 -34.17 4.33 0.52
CA LEU A 354 -34.40 5.47 1.40
C LEU A 354 -33.43 6.59 1.02
N THR A 355 -33.93 7.70 0.49
CA THR A 355 -33.14 8.89 0.14
C THR A 355 -33.41 10.03 1.12
N ALA A 356 -32.73 11.17 0.97
CA ALA A 356 -33.03 12.38 1.73
C ALA A 356 -34.48 12.87 1.52
N GLN A 357 -35.12 12.48 0.42
CA GLN A 357 -36.48 12.84 0.04
C GLN A 357 -37.52 11.75 0.39
N GLY A 358 -37.12 10.72 1.13
CA GLY A 358 -37.95 9.57 1.48
C GLY A 358 -37.65 8.33 0.64
N VAL A 359 -38.51 7.32 0.72
CA VAL A 359 -38.33 6.05 0.00
C VAL A 359 -38.76 6.22 -1.45
N ARG A 360 -37.84 6.04 -2.40
CA ARG A 360 -38.08 6.19 -3.85
C ARG A 360 -37.21 5.24 -4.68
N SER A 361 -37.63 5.05 -5.92
CA SER A 361 -36.86 4.33 -6.94
C SER A 361 -36.28 5.33 -7.94
N TYR A 362 -34.99 5.25 -8.20
CA TYR A 362 -34.28 6.15 -9.10
C TYR A 362 -33.18 5.42 -9.87
N THR A 363 -32.83 5.98 -11.02
CA THR A 363 -31.68 5.53 -11.81
C THR A 363 -30.62 6.61 -11.72
N SER A 364 -29.38 6.21 -11.41
CA SER A 364 -28.22 7.09 -11.45
C SER A 364 -27.22 6.59 -12.48
N ALA A 365 -26.65 7.50 -13.27
CA ALA A 365 -25.56 7.20 -14.18
C ALA A 365 -24.40 8.14 -13.89
N ALA A 366 -23.18 7.61 -13.92
CA ALA A 366 -21.99 8.42 -13.73
C ALA A 366 -20.91 8.02 -14.74
N GLY A 367 -20.05 8.97 -15.07
CA GLY A 367 -18.95 8.76 -15.99
C GLY A 367 -17.77 9.63 -15.64
N ALA A 368 -16.59 9.13 -15.98
CA ALA A 368 -15.34 9.87 -15.82
C ALA A 368 -14.46 9.70 -17.05
N ILE A 369 -13.76 10.76 -17.43
CA ILE A 369 -12.66 10.70 -18.40
C ILE A 369 -11.41 11.29 -17.76
N GLN A 370 -10.29 10.60 -17.88
CA GLN A 370 -9.02 11.00 -17.31
C GLN A 370 -7.94 11.01 -18.39
N TYR A 371 -7.18 12.09 -18.43
CA TYR A 371 -5.97 12.25 -19.20
C TYR A 371 -4.75 12.19 -18.28
N ASN A 372 -3.79 11.33 -18.61
CA ASN A 372 -2.51 11.21 -17.94
C ASN A 372 -1.42 11.73 -18.89
N ALA A 373 -0.89 12.91 -18.59
CA ALA A 373 0.19 13.51 -19.36
C ALA A 373 1.53 12.83 -19.08
N ARG A 374 2.41 12.81 -20.08
CA ARG A 374 3.75 12.19 -19.99
C ARG A 374 4.65 12.80 -18.90
N GLU A 375 4.49 14.09 -18.59
CA GLU A 375 5.27 14.84 -17.60
C GLU A 375 4.65 14.83 -16.18
N ALA A 376 4.04 13.71 -15.77
CA ALA A 376 3.45 13.52 -14.43
C ALA A 376 2.32 14.52 -14.09
N GLY A 377 1.49 14.86 -15.08
CA GLY A 377 0.24 15.60 -14.89
C GLY A 377 -0.98 14.70 -15.12
N LYS A 378 -2.08 14.98 -14.44
CA LYS A 378 -3.36 14.29 -14.61
C LYS A 378 -4.50 15.31 -14.65
N ALA A 379 -5.47 15.09 -15.51
CA ALA A 379 -6.72 15.85 -15.51
C ALA A 379 -7.88 14.87 -15.62
N GLN A 380 -8.93 15.08 -14.84
CA GLN A 380 -10.10 14.23 -14.82
C GLN A 380 -11.35 15.09 -14.83
N LEU A 381 -12.34 14.70 -15.63
CA LEU A 381 -13.67 15.27 -15.63
C LEU A 381 -14.67 14.16 -15.31
N ASN A 382 -15.60 14.46 -14.42
CA ASN A 382 -16.59 13.53 -13.93
C ASN A 382 -17.98 14.14 -14.03
N LEU A 383 -18.96 13.27 -14.23
CA LEU A 383 -20.38 13.61 -14.23
C LEU A 383 -21.18 12.57 -13.46
N LEU A 384 -22.24 13.02 -12.80
CA LEU A 384 -23.26 12.20 -12.18
C LEU A 384 -24.62 12.78 -12.57
N VAL A 385 -25.53 11.93 -13.02
CA VAL A 385 -26.92 12.29 -13.33
C VAL A 385 -27.86 11.29 -12.68
N ASN A 386 -29.05 11.76 -12.30
CA ASN A 386 -30.16 10.89 -11.93
C ASN A 386 -31.38 11.11 -12.82
N ASN A 387 -32.33 10.17 -12.81
CA ASN A 387 -33.58 10.26 -13.57
C ASN A 387 -34.50 11.41 -13.13
N GLY A 388 -34.22 12.06 -11.99
CA GLY A 388 -34.85 13.31 -11.56
C GLY A 388 -34.37 14.55 -12.30
N GLY A 389 -33.33 14.44 -13.14
CA GLY A 389 -32.78 15.54 -13.93
C GLY A 389 -31.71 16.36 -13.22
N ALA A 390 -31.29 15.99 -12.01
CA ALA A 390 -30.20 16.66 -11.30
C ALA A 390 -28.84 16.27 -11.90
N LEU A 391 -27.93 17.24 -12.03
CA LEU A 391 -26.58 17.07 -12.55
C LEU A 391 -25.54 17.40 -11.47
N GLY A 392 -24.55 16.51 -11.33
CA GLY A 392 -23.31 16.76 -10.64
C GLY A 392 -22.15 16.74 -11.62
N LEU A 393 -21.30 17.77 -11.58
CA LEU A 393 -20.09 17.85 -12.40
C LEU A 393 -18.91 18.27 -11.54
N TRP A 394 -17.79 17.56 -11.67
CA TRP A 394 -16.55 17.97 -11.03
C TRP A 394 -15.34 17.63 -11.89
N ALA A 395 -14.35 18.49 -11.83
CA ALA A 395 -13.09 18.33 -12.53
C ALA A 395 -11.93 18.47 -11.56
N ASP A 396 -10.96 17.57 -11.69
CA ASP A 396 -9.78 17.49 -10.85
C ASP A 396 -8.53 17.53 -11.73
N GLY A 397 -7.53 18.29 -11.31
CA GLY A 397 -6.24 18.41 -11.99
C GLY A 397 -5.09 18.23 -11.02
N GLU A 398 -4.15 17.35 -11.36
CA GLU A 398 -2.88 17.17 -10.68
C GLU A 398 -1.75 17.59 -11.63
N LYS A 399 -0.82 18.42 -11.16
CA LYS A 399 0.36 18.79 -11.95
C LYS A 399 1.57 18.94 -11.06
N ARG A 400 2.68 18.33 -11.47
CA ARG A 400 3.99 18.61 -10.88
C ARG A 400 4.64 19.81 -11.58
N LEU A 401 4.92 20.87 -10.81
CA LEU A 401 5.60 22.08 -11.28
C LEU A 401 6.89 22.27 -10.45
N GLY A 402 8.01 21.83 -11.00
CA GLY A 402 9.27 21.72 -10.26
C GLY A 402 9.13 20.75 -9.07
N ARG A 403 9.44 21.22 -7.85
CA ARG A 403 9.29 20.46 -6.60
C ARG A 403 7.86 20.39 -6.05
N TRP A 404 6.93 21.15 -6.64
CA TRP A 404 5.56 21.24 -6.16
C TRP A 404 4.66 20.23 -6.86
N LEU A 405 3.97 19.41 -6.09
CA LEU A 405 2.80 18.66 -6.53
C LEU A 405 1.56 19.51 -6.23
N GLN A 406 0.84 19.92 -7.27
CA GLN A 406 -0.36 20.74 -7.16
C GLN A 406 -1.58 19.93 -7.52
N ASN A 407 -2.63 20.06 -6.72
CA ASN A 407 -3.94 19.47 -6.92
C ASN A 407 -4.97 20.59 -6.88
N ALA A 408 -5.78 20.73 -7.91
CA ALA A 408 -6.84 21.71 -7.98
C ALA A 408 -8.11 21.05 -8.50
N GLY A 409 -9.26 21.56 -8.10
CA GLY A 409 -10.51 21.08 -8.64
C GLY A 409 -11.64 22.08 -8.50
N VAL A 410 -12.66 21.87 -9.32
CA VAL A 410 -13.90 22.63 -9.32
C VAL A 410 -15.06 21.66 -9.35
N TYR A 411 -16.14 21.98 -8.64
CA TYR A 411 -17.31 21.12 -8.58
C TYR A 411 -18.59 21.95 -8.49
N ARG A 412 -19.67 21.40 -9.05
CA ARG A 412 -21.03 21.89 -8.93
C ARG A 412 -21.97 20.71 -8.84
N MET A 413 -22.79 20.68 -7.82
CA MET A 413 -23.81 19.67 -7.57
C MET A 413 -25.15 20.36 -7.46
N ASP A 414 -26.06 20.05 -8.37
CA ASP A 414 -27.44 20.53 -8.29
C ASP A 414 -28.14 19.99 -7.03
N PRO A 415 -29.22 20.63 -6.55
CA PRO A 415 -30.07 20.04 -5.52
C PRO A 415 -30.68 18.72 -6.00
N ASN A 416 -31.09 17.88 -5.06
CA ASN A 416 -31.76 16.60 -5.34
C ASN A 416 -30.89 15.58 -6.11
N LEU A 417 -29.56 15.74 -6.05
CA LEU A 417 -28.64 14.76 -6.60
C LEU A 417 -28.64 13.51 -5.70
N GLU A 418 -29.00 12.37 -6.28
CA GLU A 418 -29.16 11.12 -5.54
C GLU A 418 -28.07 10.11 -5.91
N TRP A 419 -27.59 9.41 -4.90
CA TRP A 419 -26.65 8.30 -5.04
C TRP A 419 -27.08 7.14 -4.15
N ILE A 420 -26.72 5.94 -4.61
CA ILE A 420 -27.18 4.58 -4.24
C ILE A 420 -27.23 4.32 -2.71
N ASP A 421 -26.50 5.09 -1.89
CA ASP A 421 -26.43 4.94 -0.44
C ASP A 421 -26.76 6.25 0.28
N ARG A 422 -27.76 6.24 1.17
CA ARG A 422 -28.06 7.37 2.07
C ARG A 422 -27.12 7.44 3.28
N ASN A 423 -26.56 6.31 3.71
CA ASN A 423 -25.64 6.32 4.86
C ASN A 423 -24.30 6.96 4.50
N ASN A 424 -23.96 6.96 3.21
CA ASN A 424 -22.84 7.71 2.65
C ASN A 424 -23.40 8.68 1.60
N THR A 425 -24.00 9.77 2.05
CA THR A 425 -24.53 10.80 1.15
C THR A 425 -23.42 11.45 0.34
N ILE A 426 -23.71 11.70 -0.94
CA ILE A 426 -22.91 12.60 -1.75
C ILE A 426 -23.21 14.06 -1.41
N LEU A 427 -22.28 14.94 -1.78
CA LEU A 427 -22.51 16.37 -1.76
C LEU A 427 -23.65 16.72 -2.76
N THR A 428 -24.62 17.51 -2.31
CA THR A 428 -25.76 18.00 -3.11
C THR A 428 -25.97 19.48 -2.79
N ASP A 429 -26.56 20.21 -3.74
CA ASP A 429 -26.87 21.64 -3.55
C ASP A 429 -25.64 22.46 -3.11
N ILE A 430 -24.51 22.21 -3.77
CA ILE A 430 -23.23 22.82 -3.41
C ILE A 430 -22.31 22.96 -4.62
N GLN A 431 -21.60 24.08 -4.68
CA GLN A 431 -20.55 24.33 -5.65
C GLN A 431 -19.29 24.84 -4.95
N GLY A 432 -18.14 24.66 -5.58
CA GLY A 432 -16.90 25.11 -4.99
C GLY A 432 -15.67 24.87 -5.83
N VAL A 433 -14.57 25.42 -5.36
CA VAL A 433 -13.25 25.29 -5.96
C VAL A 433 -12.23 25.06 -4.86
N TYR A 434 -11.19 24.31 -5.18
CA TYR A 434 -10.10 24.08 -4.24
C TYR A 434 -8.76 24.02 -4.96
N TRP A 435 -7.72 24.34 -4.22
CA TRP A 435 -6.34 24.17 -4.63
C TRP A 435 -5.50 23.74 -3.44
N ARG A 436 -4.52 22.87 -3.70
CA ARG A 436 -3.54 22.42 -2.73
C ARG A 436 -2.19 22.21 -3.42
N GLY A 437 -1.15 22.75 -2.83
CA GLY A 437 0.23 22.52 -3.23
C GLY A 437 1.01 21.84 -2.11
N THR A 438 1.77 20.81 -2.43
CA THR A 438 2.73 20.20 -1.49
C THR A 438 4.11 20.11 -2.14
N THR A 439 5.14 20.50 -1.40
CA THR A 439 6.54 20.30 -1.77
C THR A 439 7.28 19.63 -0.63
N ARG A 440 8.22 18.74 -0.98
CA ARG A 440 9.11 18.08 -0.04
C ARG A 440 10.56 18.27 -0.48
N SER A 441 11.42 18.61 0.48
CA SER A 441 12.88 18.55 0.36
C SER A 441 13.42 17.53 1.37
N PHE A 442 14.74 17.41 1.45
CA PHE A 442 15.42 16.54 2.42
C PHE A 442 14.99 16.79 3.88
N ARG A 443 14.85 18.06 4.29
CA ARG A 443 14.50 18.45 5.68
C ARG A 443 13.16 19.15 5.81
N THR A 444 12.52 19.55 4.72
CA THR A 444 11.34 20.41 4.76
C THR A 444 10.15 19.76 4.05
N ILE A 445 9.01 19.73 4.71
CA ILE A 445 7.72 19.48 4.07
C ILE A 445 6.91 20.76 4.19
N TYR A 446 6.43 21.27 3.06
CA TYR A 446 5.56 22.43 3.04
C TYR A 446 4.30 22.12 2.25
N SER A 447 3.14 22.41 2.83
CA SER A 447 1.84 22.25 2.20
C SER A 447 1.02 23.52 2.35
N LEU A 448 0.39 23.94 1.27
CA LEU A 448 -0.56 25.05 1.24
C LEU A 448 -1.85 24.56 0.62
N GLY A 449 -2.97 25.17 1.01
CA GLY A 449 -4.21 24.97 0.29
C GLY A 449 -5.21 26.08 0.56
N ALA A 450 -6.15 26.19 -0.36
CA ALA A 450 -7.29 27.08 -0.28
C ALA A 450 -8.52 26.37 -0.84
N ASP A 451 -9.67 26.69 -0.28
CA ASP A 451 -10.95 26.12 -0.63
C ASP A 451 -12.02 27.19 -0.49
N TRP A 452 -12.95 27.21 -1.44
CA TRP A 452 -14.16 27.97 -1.35
C TRP A 452 -15.33 27.09 -1.75
N SER A 453 -16.42 27.16 -1.00
CA SER A 453 -17.65 26.45 -1.31
C SER A 453 -18.87 27.29 -0.95
N GLN A 454 -19.95 27.07 -1.69
CA GLN A 454 -21.23 27.72 -1.51
C GLN A 454 -22.34 26.66 -1.62
N SER A 455 -23.22 26.64 -0.62
CA SER A 455 -24.46 25.86 -0.63
C SER A 455 -25.64 26.67 -1.19
N ASN A 456 -26.80 26.05 -1.40
CA ASN A 456 -28.00 26.73 -1.94
C ASN A 456 -27.77 27.25 -3.37
N VAL A 457 -27.29 26.36 -4.23
CA VAL A 457 -26.92 26.61 -5.63
C VAL A 457 -28.14 26.92 -6.51
N ASP A 458 -29.32 26.51 -6.07
CA ASP A 458 -30.62 26.80 -6.69
C ASP A 458 -31.27 28.09 -6.18
N ASP A 459 -30.60 28.85 -5.31
CA ASP A 459 -31.08 30.09 -4.71
C ASP A 459 -32.46 29.93 -4.00
N ASN A 460 -32.71 28.80 -3.35
CA ASN A 460 -33.95 28.56 -2.62
C ASN A 460 -34.13 29.58 -1.47
N PRO A 461 -35.18 30.41 -1.46
CA PRO A 461 -35.38 31.45 -0.44
C PRO A 461 -35.71 30.90 0.96
N ALA A 462 -36.12 29.63 1.05
CA ALA A 462 -36.39 28.95 2.31
C ALA A 462 -35.10 28.46 3.01
N SER A 463 -33.98 28.41 2.29
CA SER A 463 -32.68 27.96 2.78
C SER A 463 -31.71 29.15 2.86
N ALA A 464 -30.88 29.18 3.90
CA ALA A 464 -29.80 30.16 3.95
C ALA A 464 -28.65 29.70 3.04
N THR A 465 -28.22 30.57 2.13
CA THR A 465 -26.99 30.39 1.35
C THR A 465 -25.80 30.49 2.30
N ARG A 466 -25.01 29.42 2.40
CA ARG A 466 -23.78 29.41 3.18
C ARG A 466 -22.57 29.43 2.26
N ASP A 467 -21.69 30.41 2.48
CA ASP A 467 -20.40 30.55 1.84
C ASP A 467 -19.30 30.23 2.86
N SER A 468 -18.41 29.31 2.51
CA SER A 468 -17.27 28.92 3.33
C SER A 468 -15.98 29.09 2.52
N ALA A 469 -15.07 29.93 3.01
CA ALA A 469 -13.73 30.10 2.45
C ALA A 469 -12.69 29.67 3.49
N TYR A 470 -11.77 28.80 3.11
CA TYR A 470 -10.78 28.23 4.02
C TYR A 470 -9.41 28.17 3.36
N GLY A 471 -8.38 28.66 4.04
CA GLY A 471 -6.99 28.57 3.62
C GLY A 471 -6.14 27.96 4.72
N PHE A 472 -5.11 27.21 4.35
CA PHE A 472 -4.16 26.65 5.30
C PHE A 472 -2.73 26.61 4.77
N GLY A 473 -1.78 26.60 5.70
CA GLY A 473 -0.38 26.34 5.47
C GLY A 473 0.19 25.45 6.56
N ASN A 474 0.97 24.44 6.17
CA ASN A 474 1.71 23.59 7.08
C ASN A 474 3.18 23.57 6.67
N LEU A 475 4.08 23.76 7.64
CA LEU A 475 5.52 23.70 7.48
C LEU A 475 6.08 22.73 8.50
N ALA A 476 6.79 21.69 8.07
CA ALA A 476 7.58 20.83 8.94
C ALA A 476 9.04 20.92 8.52
N TYR A 477 9.93 21.10 9.49
CA TYR A 477 11.38 21.20 9.28
C TYR A 477 12.15 20.33 10.28
N GLN A 478 13.04 19.49 9.75
CA GLN A 478 13.97 18.67 10.51
C GLN A 478 15.25 19.48 10.79
N PHE A 479 15.40 20.00 12.01
CA PHE A 479 16.56 20.82 12.40
C PHE A 479 17.83 19.99 12.58
N SER A 480 17.71 18.81 13.19
CA SER A 480 18.81 17.84 13.41
C SER A 480 18.26 16.41 13.31
N GLU A 481 19.10 15.39 13.51
CA GLU A 481 18.63 13.99 13.60
C GLU A 481 17.64 13.74 14.76
N THR A 482 17.64 14.62 15.77
CA THR A 482 16.84 14.46 16.98
C THR A 482 15.70 15.46 17.09
N LEU A 483 15.85 16.68 16.54
CA LEU A 483 14.89 17.77 16.67
C LEU A 483 14.16 18.04 15.37
N SER A 484 12.83 18.00 15.43
CA SER A 484 11.94 18.46 14.36
C SER A 484 10.94 19.47 14.90
N LEU A 485 10.65 20.50 14.11
CA LEU A 485 9.59 21.46 14.38
C LEU A 485 8.57 21.42 13.25
N SER A 486 7.30 21.60 13.58
CA SER A 486 6.26 21.85 12.60
C SER A 486 5.32 22.97 13.05
N GLY A 487 4.73 23.65 12.09
CA GLY A 487 3.79 24.73 12.25
C GLY A 487 2.62 24.56 11.31
N PHE A 488 1.44 24.91 11.78
CA PHE A 488 0.20 24.90 11.03
C PHE A 488 -0.52 26.23 11.26
N LEU A 489 -0.98 26.84 10.17
CA LEU A 489 -1.83 28.02 10.16
C LEU A 489 -3.07 27.69 9.32
N SER A 490 -4.26 27.98 9.83
CA SER A 490 -5.48 27.99 9.03
C SER A 490 -6.30 29.23 9.26
N LEU A 491 -6.90 29.74 8.20
CA LEU A 491 -7.78 30.90 8.16
C LEU A 491 -9.08 30.47 7.49
N GLY A 492 -10.19 30.58 8.20
CA GLY A 492 -11.53 30.24 7.71
C GLY A 492 -12.47 31.43 7.83
N GLN A 493 -13.39 31.57 6.89
CA GLN A 493 -14.53 32.46 6.98
C GLN A 493 -15.78 31.69 6.56
N ASP A 494 -16.78 31.67 7.42
CA ASP A 494 -18.10 31.12 7.14
C ASP A 494 -19.12 32.26 7.19
N SER A 495 -19.92 32.43 6.15
CA SER A 495 -21.05 33.36 6.16
C SER A 495 -22.33 32.67 5.75
N ALA A 496 -23.44 33.05 6.38
CA ALA A 496 -24.78 32.59 6.00
C ALA A 496 -25.66 33.80 5.70
N ARG A 497 -26.40 33.76 4.59
CA ARG A 497 -27.31 34.83 4.15
C ARG A 497 -28.63 34.24 3.65
N GLY A 498 -29.74 34.95 3.86
CA GLY A 498 -31.07 34.49 3.45
C GLY A 498 -31.77 33.65 4.53
N ALA A 499 -33.03 33.28 4.30
CA ALA A 499 -33.88 32.57 5.26
C ALA A 499 -33.88 33.18 6.70
N GLY A 500 -33.78 34.51 6.80
CA GLY A 500 -33.77 35.23 8.08
C GLY A 500 -32.44 35.19 8.84
N VAL A 501 -31.37 34.69 8.24
CA VAL A 501 -30.02 34.63 8.82
C VAL A 501 -29.09 35.58 8.06
N ASP A 502 -28.30 36.36 8.79
CA ASP A 502 -27.15 37.10 8.26
C ASP A 502 -26.00 36.99 9.27
N THR A 503 -25.03 36.13 8.98
CA THR A 503 -23.86 35.92 9.85
C THR A 503 -22.58 35.92 9.04
N ARG A 504 -21.49 36.32 9.71
CA ARG A 504 -20.13 36.25 9.17
C ARG A 504 -19.17 35.94 10.29
N ASP A 505 -18.67 34.72 10.28
CA ASP A 505 -17.76 34.18 11.28
C ASP A 505 -16.37 34.00 10.66
N THR A 506 -15.33 34.34 11.41
CA THR A 506 -13.95 34.12 10.99
C THR A 506 -13.25 33.24 12.02
N THR A 507 -12.50 32.24 11.58
CA THR A 507 -11.72 31.37 12.45
C THR A 507 -10.25 31.40 12.04
N THR A 508 -9.37 31.74 12.97
CA THR A 508 -7.91 31.63 12.81
C THR A 508 -7.41 30.53 13.72
N THR A 509 -6.57 29.62 13.22
CA THR A 509 -5.92 28.60 14.04
C THR A 509 -4.45 28.59 13.75
N VAL A 510 -3.64 28.66 14.81
CA VAL A 510 -2.20 28.52 14.76
C VAL A 510 -1.81 27.37 15.68
N ARG A 511 -1.00 26.45 15.20
CA ARG A 511 -0.46 25.34 16.00
C ARG A 511 1.00 25.12 15.69
N GLY A 512 1.83 25.03 16.72
CA GLY A 512 3.23 24.63 16.64
C GLY A 512 3.44 23.27 17.30
N THR A 513 4.33 22.45 16.75
CA THR A 513 4.78 21.20 17.39
C THR A 513 6.29 21.13 17.36
N ALA A 514 6.90 20.74 18.48
CA ALA A 514 8.31 20.49 18.63
C ALA A 514 8.53 19.06 19.13
N SER A 515 9.23 18.24 18.35
CA SER A 515 9.57 16.87 18.74
C SER A 515 11.09 16.75 18.86
N ASN A 516 11.57 16.30 20.02
CA ASN A 516 12.99 16.08 20.26
C ASN A 516 13.25 14.69 20.83
N ARG A 517 14.23 13.99 20.24
CA ARG A 517 14.69 12.68 20.70
C ARG A 517 15.86 12.85 21.69
N PHE A 518 15.62 12.45 22.93
CA PHE A 518 16.59 12.40 24.01
C PHE A 518 17.10 10.96 24.23
N LEU A 519 18.12 10.81 25.07
CA LEU A 519 18.57 9.49 25.55
C LEU A 519 17.50 8.73 26.34
N SER A 520 16.58 9.45 27.00
CA SER A 520 15.49 8.84 27.77
C SER A 520 14.30 8.42 26.89
N GLY A 521 14.19 8.95 25.68
CA GLY A 521 12.98 8.82 24.85
C GLY A 521 12.71 10.05 23.98
N THR A 522 11.55 10.11 23.35
CA THR A 522 11.13 11.22 22.49
C THR A 522 10.09 12.07 23.19
N SER A 523 10.34 13.37 23.37
CA SER A 523 9.34 14.34 23.83
C SER A 523 8.72 15.08 22.64
N THR A 524 7.41 15.23 22.65
CA THR A 524 6.66 16.06 21.71
C THR A 524 5.86 17.11 22.48
N TRP A 525 6.03 18.37 22.12
CA TRP A 525 5.25 19.49 22.61
C TRP A 525 4.38 20.02 21.47
N THR A 526 3.09 20.24 21.72
CA THR A 526 2.18 20.89 20.78
C THR A 526 1.49 22.04 21.50
N LEU A 527 1.57 23.23 20.91
CA LEU A 527 0.91 24.44 21.41
C LEU A 527 0.03 25.00 20.31
N GLY A 528 -1.15 25.48 20.64
CA GLY A 528 -2.08 26.03 19.68
C GLY A 528 -2.96 27.13 20.25
N VAL A 529 -3.44 27.98 19.34
CA VAL A 529 -4.48 28.96 19.58
C VAL A 529 -5.48 28.91 18.43
N MET A 530 -6.75 28.87 18.77
CA MET A 530 -7.86 29.06 17.84
C MET A 530 -8.65 30.29 18.29
N ASP A 531 -8.83 31.25 17.38
CA ASP A 531 -9.63 32.43 17.61
C ASP A 531 -10.79 32.45 16.62
N ARG A 532 -12.02 32.54 17.13
CA ARG A 532 -13.26 32.64 16.37
C ARG A 532 -13.89 34.00 16.67
N SER A 533 -14.27 34.72 15.63
CA SER A 533 -15.04 35.97 15.71
C SER A 533 -16.37 35.82 14.95
N GLY A 534 -17.33 36.73 15.18
CA GLY A 534 -18.64 36.74 14.52
C GLY A 534 -19.78 36.42 15.48
N SER A 535 -20.64 35.49 15.10
CA SER A 535 -21.87 35.11 15.80
C SER A 535 -21.61 34.46 17.17
N THR A 536 -20.59 33.63 17.27
CA THR A 536 -20.15 32.97 18.52
C THR A 536 -18.65 33.19 18.74
N PRO A 537 -18.22 34.40 19.17
CA PRO A 537 -16.80 34.68 19.36
C PRO A 537 -16.22 33.81 20.48
N SER A 538 -15.03 33.26 20.28
CA SER A 538 -14.33 32.45 21.28
C SER A 538 -12.84 32.34 20.98
N THR A 539 -12.00 32.39 22.00
CA THR A 539 -10.57 32.09 21.92
C THR A 539 -10.27 30.83 22.72
N ARG A 540 -9.54 29.90 22.11
CA ARG A 540 -9.12 28.64 22.72
C ARG A 540 -7.61 28.49 22.63
N TYR A 541 -6.98 28.16 23.75
CA TYR A 541 -5.57 27.79 23.83
C TYR A 541 -5.47 26.29 24.12
N ASP A 542 -4.63 25.58 23.37
CA ASP A 542 -4.31 24.17 23.59
C ASP A 542 -2.82 23.98 23.83
N GLY A 543 -2.47 23.24 24.88
CA GLY A 543 -1.11 22.87 25.21
C GLY A 543 -1.02 21.39 25.51
N ASN A 544 -0.05 20.72 24.89
CA ASN A 544 0.08 19.29 25.01
C ASN A 544 1.56 18.89 25.09
N TRP A 545 1.88 18.00 26.01
CA TRP A 545 3.18 17.38 26.12
C TRP A 545 3.03 15.87 26.18
N ASP A 546 3.74 15.16 25.31
CA ASP A 546 3.87 13.70 25.33
C ASP A 546 5.34 13.33 25.42
N HIS A 547 5.66 12.32 26.23
CA HIS A 547 6.96 11.69 26.24
C HIS A 547 6.82 10.18 26.07
N TYR A 548 7.50 9.66 25.06
CA TYR A 548 7.67 8.24 24.79
C TYR A 548 9.04 7.82 25.29
N TRP A 549 9.08 7.07 26.38
CA TRP A 549 10.32 6.61 26.96
C TRP A 549 10.91 5.48 26.11
N ASN A 550 12.24 5.43 26.03
CA ASN A 550 12.94 4.26 25.49
C ASN A 550 12.59 3.03 26.34
N PRO A 551 12.52 1.81 25.77
CA PRO A 551 12.26 0.60 26.53
C PRO A 551 13.23 0.47 27.73
N PHE A 552 12.70 0.33 28.94
CA PHE A 552 13.49 0.16 30.17
C PHE A 552 12.79 -0.80 31.14
N ALA A 553 13.55 -1.42 32.04
CA ALA A 553 13.04 -2.35 33.06
C ALA A 553 12.13 -3.47 32.51
N GLY A 554 12.37 -3.92 31.29
CA GLY A 554 11.59 -4.98 30.63
C GLY A 554 10.26 -4.52 30.03
N LEU A 555 9.86 -3.25 30.17
CA LEU A 555 8.69 -2.69 29.51
C LEU A 555 8.97 -2.53 28.00
N SER A 556 8.01 -2.94 27.17
CA SER A 556 8.11 -2.76 25.72
C SER A 556 7.74 -1.34 25.28
N SER A 557 6.96 -0.62 26.09
CA SER A 557 6.70 0.81 25.88
C SER A 557 6.27 1.48 27.18
N LEU A 558 6.70 2.72 27.41
CA LEU A 558 6.11 3.60 28.41
C LEU A 558 5.85 4.97 27.77
N ARG A 559 4.66 5.52 28.03
CA ARG A 559 4.30 6.88 27.63
C ARG A 559 3.65 7.63 28.78
N GLY A 560 3.91 8.92 28.84
CA GLY A 560 3.25 9.85 29.75
C GLY A 560 3.00 11.17 29.04
N GLY A 561 1.96 11.88 29.46
CA GLY A 561 1.67 13.18 28.87
C GLY A 561 0.70 14.01 29.68
N ILE A 562 0.70 15.30 29.38
CA ILE A 562 -0.19 16.30 29.97
C ILE A 562 -0.88 17.03 28.82
N ALA A 563 -2.19 17.22 28.92
CA ALA A 563 -2.92 18.17 28.09
C ALA A 563 -3.52 19.28 28.95
N TYR A 564 -3.52 20.48 28.41
CA TYR A 564 -4.15 21.65 28.97
C TYR A 564 -4.95 22.34 27.87
N VAL A 565 -6.19 22.70 28.17
CA VAL A 565 -7.05 23.50 27.29
C VAL A 565 -7.64 24.63 28.11
N GLN A 566 -7.66 25.82 27.53
CA GLN A 566 -8.41 26.95 28.07
C GLN A 566 -9.25 27.54 26.97
N GLN A 567 -10.52 27.80 27.23
CA GLN A 567 -11.42 28.45 26.30
C GLN A 567 -12.13 29.62 26.98
N SER A 568 -12.25 30.74 26.27
CA SER A 568 -12.97 31.93 26.72
C SER A 568 -13.82 32.52 25.59
N GLY A 569 -15.04 33.01 25.86
CA GLY A 569 -15.86 33.76 24.91
C GLY A 569 -17.36 33.61 25.10
N SER A 570 -18.10 33.55 23.99
CA SER A 570 -19.56 33.36 23.94
C SER A 570 -20.01 31.93 24.24
N SER A 571 -19.09 30.97 24.15
CA SER A 571 -19.25 29.63 24.71
C SER A 571 -18.94 29.67 26.21
N ASN A 572 -19.37 28.68 26.97
CA ASN A 572 -18.92 28.52 28.37
C ASN A 572 -17.39 28.61 28.45
N ASP A 573 -16.91 29.45 29.36
CA ASP A 573 -15.50 29.59 29.69
C ASP A 573 -15.09 28.43 30.57
N TYR A 574 -13.99 27.77 30.22
CA TYR A 574 -13.48 26.64 30.98
C TYR A 574 -11.98 26.44 30.81
N THR A 575 -11.42 25.78 31.81
CA THR A 575 -10.07 25.21 31.80
C THR A 575 -10.17 23.71 31.97
N GLU A 576 -9.40 22.95 31.20
CA GLU A 576 -9.31 21.51 31.29
C GLU A 576 -7.85 21.10 31.39
N THR A 577 -7.53 20.23 32.35
CA THR A 577 -6.20 19.63 32.50
C THR A 577 -6.34 18.12 32.54
N GLN A 578 -5.54 17.42 31.76
CA GLN A 578 -5.51 15.96 31.72
C GLN A 578 -4.10 15.45 31.95
N LEU A 579 -3.96 14.43 32.80
CA LEU A 579 -2.77 13.62 32.94
C LEU A 579 -3.05 12.26 32.30
N ARG A 580 -2.23 11.85 31.34
CA ARG A 580 -2.37 10.57 30.63
C ARG A 580 -1.10 9.75 30.74
N GLY A 581 -1.26 8.43 30.72
CA GLY A 581 -0.15 7.52 30.80
C GLY A 581 -0.49 6.14 30.25
N GLY A 582 0.54 5.40 29.89
CA GLY A 582 0.36 3.99 29.59
C GLY A 582 1.66 3.25 29.47
N THR A 583 1.60 1.97 29.72
CA THR A 583 2.72 1.06 29.63
C THR A 583 2.28 -0.24 28.98
N ALA A 584 3.20 -0.89 28.29
CA ALA A 584 3.00 -2.24 27.80
C ALA A 584 4.23 -3.08 28.06
N TRP A 585 4.00 -4.37 28.23
CA TRP A 585 5.00 -5.40 28.41
C TRP A 585 4.68 -6.56 27.49
N ASN A 586 5.65 -6.98 26.68
CA ASN A 586 5.50 -8.07 25.71
C ASN A 586 6.65 -9.06 25.87
N ARG A 587 6.34 -10.33 26.15
CA ARG A 587 7.36 -11.40 26.24
C ARG A 587 6.76 -12.77 25.92
N ASN A 588 7.44 -13.56 25.08
CA ASN A 588 7.10 -14.96 24.79
C ASN A 588 5.62 -15.18 24.42
N GLY A 589 5.03 -14.30 23.60
CA GLY A 589 3.63 -14.40 23.20
C GLY A 589 2.62 -13.89 24.23
N LEU A 590 3.04 -13.46 25.41
CA LEU A 590 2.21 -12.77 26.40
C LEU A 590 2.41 -11.25 26.29
N SER A 591 1.31 -10.51 26.28
CA SER A 591 1.25 -9.05 26.25
C SER A 591 0.36 -8.54 27.36
N LEU A 592 0.85 -7.58 28.14
CA LEU A 592 0.10 -6.87 29.18
C LEU A 592 0.21 -5.38 28.90
N GLY A 593 -0.91 -4.68 28.94
CA GLY A 593 -0.99 -3.25 28.68
C GLY A 593 -1.86 -2.55 29.71
N VAL A 594 -1.47 -1.34 30.07
CA VAL A 594 -2.32 -0.42 30.82
C VAL A 594 -2.25 0.92 30.12
N ASN A 595 -3.40 1.51 29.82
CA ASN A 595 -3.46 2.88 29.36
C ASN A 595 -4.60 3.63 30.01
N GLY A 596 -4.44 4.91 30.31
CA GLY A 596 -5.51 5.70 30.87
C GLY A 596 -5.18 7.17 30.97
N TYR A 597 -6.16 7.92 31.43
CA TYR A 597 -6.03 9.33 31.75
C TYR A 597 -6.96 9.72 32.89
N VAL A 598 -6.60 10.79 33.58
CA VAL A 598 -7.46 11.50 34.51
C VAL A 598 -7.53 12.96 34.07
N GLY A 599 -8.72 13.53 34.10
CA GLY A 599 -8.98 14.90 33.68
C GLY A 599 -9.78 15.67 34.71
N TYR A 600 -9.52 16.96 34.77
CA TYR A 600 -10.30 17.91 35.55
C TYR A 600 -10.65 19.10 34.66
N LEU A 601 -11.92 19.43 34.60
CA LEU A 601 -12.43 20.61 33.91
C LEU A 601 -13.10 21.52 34.95
N ALA A 602 -12.73 22.79 34.94
CA ALA A 602 -13.35 23.84 35.74
C ALA A 602 -13.92 24.91 34.81
N GLY A 603 -15.23 25.14 34.91
CA GLY A 603 -15.91 26.24 34.23
C GLY A 603 -15.99 27.48 35.10
N ASP A 604 -16.26 28.62 34.47
CA ASP A 604 -16.33 29.92 35.16
C ASP A 604 -17.59 30.09 36.01
N THR A 605 -18.67 29.34 35.72
CA THR A 605 -19.91 29.32 36.49
C THR A 605 -19.82 28.48 37.77
N THR A 606 -18.62 28.22 38.30
CA THR A 606 -18.33 27.28 39.42
C THR A 606 -18.71 25.80 39.16
N ASP A 607 -19.10 25.48 37.93
CA ASP A 607 -19.30 24.10 37.48
C ASP A 607 -17.94 23.41 37.28
N SER A 608 -17.85 22.13 37.62
CA SER A 608 -16.63 21.35 37.38
C SER A 608 -16.96 19.93 36.95
N SER A 609 -16.06 19.31 36.21
CA SER A 609 -16.14 17.88 35.92
C SER A 609 -14.82 17.17 36.13
N ARG A 610 -14.92 15.88 36.46
CA ARG A 610 -13.79 14.97 36.68
C ARG A 610 -13.95 13.77 35.78
N THR A 611 -12.95 13.47 34.99
CA THR A 611 -12.92 12.30 34.12
C THR A 611 -11.81 11.36 34.56
N ALA A 612 -12.08 10.06 34.53
CA ALA A 612 -11.08 9.03 34.73
C ALA A 612 -11.35 7.90 33.74
N SER A 613 -10.34 7.50 32.99
CA SER A 613 -10.40 6.39 32.04
C SER A 613 -9.20 5.50 32.23
N ALA A 614 -9.40 4.20 32.25
CA ALA A 614 -8.34 3.21 32.26
C ALA A 614 -8.76 1.99 31.45
N THR A 615 -7.85 1.50 30.61
CA THR A 615 -7.97 0.25 29.88
C THR A 615 -6.82 -0.67 30.26
N LEU A 616 -7.16 -1.88 30.70
CA LEU A 616 -6.23 -2.97 30.94
C LEU A 616 -6.36 -3.97 29.79
N SER A 617 -5.26 -4.22 29.10
CA SER A 617 -5.21 -5.13 27.95
C SER A 617 -4.34 -6.33 28.28
N PHE A 618 -4.83 -7.53 27.95
CA PHE A 618 -4.10 -8.77 28.05
C PHE A 618 -4.19 -9.50 26.72
N GLY A 619 -3.08 -10.09 26.27
CA GLY A 619 -3.03 -10.91 25.08
C GLY A 619 -2.07 -12.07 25.30
N TRP A 620 -2.44 -13.27 24.87
CA TRP A 620 -1.64 -14.47 25.11
C TRP A 620 -1.73 -15.46 23.96
N ARG A 621 -0.58 -15.74 23.35
CA ARG A 621 -0.37 -16.87 22.43
C ARG A 621 0.12 -18.06 23.23
N PHE A 622 -0.81 -18.89 23.70
CA PHE A 622 -0.50 -19.98 24.63
C PHE A 622 -0.21 -21.32 23.95
N LEU A 623 -0.68 -21.49 22.70
CA LEU A 623 -0.38 -22.63 21.83
C LEU A 623 -0.23 -22.14 20.38
N PRO A 624 0.45 -22.89 19.49
CA PRO A 624 0.48 -22.58 18.07
C PRO A 624 -0.94 -22.38 17.51
N GLY A 625 -1.16 -21.25 16.84
CA GLY A 625 -2.47 -20.87 16.28
C GLY A 625 -3.47 -20.29 17.29
N TRP A 626 -3.32 -20.54 18.60
CA TRP A 626 -4.26 -20.05 19.61
C TRP A 626 -3.87 -18.68 20.17
N MET A 627 -4.84 -17.79 20.27
CA MET A 627 -4.70 -16.45 20.84
C MET A 627 -5.88 -16.12 21.74
N LEU A 628 -5.59 -15.69 22.96
CA LEU A 628 -6.57 -15.14 23.91
C LEU A 628 -6.29 -13.64 24.06
N GLY A 629 -7.31 -12.80 23.90
CA GLY A 629 -7.25 -11.36 24.15
C GLY A 629 -8.33 -10.94 25.14
N THR A 630 -8.03 -9.99 26.02
CA THR A 630 -9.06 -9.35 26.83
C THR A 630 -8.73 -7.89 27.09
N ASP A 631 -9.74 -7.04 26.98
CA ASP A 631 -9.68 -5.62 27.32
C ASP A 631 -10.73 -5.31 28.39
N PHE A 632 -10.29 -4.67 29.47
CA PHE A 632 -11.15 -4.16 30.53
C PHE A 632 -11.06 -2.65 30.52
N THR A 633 -12.14 -1.97 30.18
CA THR A 633 -12.19 -0.50 30.16
C THR A 633 -13.10 0.00 31.27
N TYR A 634 -12.56 0.90 32.09
CA TYR A 634 -13.30 1.65 33.11
C TYR A 634 -13.28 3.11 32.71
N ASN A 635 -14.47 3.70 32.56
CA ASN A 635 -14.64 5.13 32.34
C ASN A 635 -15.55 5.69 33.43
N GLN A 636 -15.17 6.83 33.98
CA GLN A 636 -15.99 7.56 34.92
C GLN A 636 -15.95 9.03 34.55
N ASN A 637 -17.12 9.64 34.46
CA ASN A 637 -17.28 11.07 34.34
C ASN A 637 -18.16 11.54 35.49
N SER A 638 -17.73 12.59 36.17
CA SER A 638 -18.50 13.24 37.22
C SER A 638 -18.68 14.70 36.86
N LEU A 639 -19.92 15.19 36.94
CA LEU A 639 -20.28 16.58 36.72
C LEU A 639 -20.85 17.15 38.02
N GLN A 640 -20.23 18.22 38.51
CA GLN A 640 -20.69 19.00 39.65
C GLN A 640 -21.18 20.35 39.15
N MET A 641 -22.51 20.55 39.19
CA MET A 641 -23.13 21.84 38.91
C MET A 641 -23.45 22.59 40.21
N VAL A 642 -23.46 23.92 40.14
CA VAL A 642 -23.80 24.77 41.30
C VAL A 642 -25.20 24.48 41.81
N GLY A 643 -25.34 24.27 43.13
CA GLY A 643 -26.64 24.04 43.76
C GLY A 643 -27.30 22.70 43.42
N GLN A 644 -26.62 21.82 42.68
CA GLN A 644 -27.07 20.47 42.32
C GLN A 644 -26.19 19.41 42.99
N THR A 645 -26.73 18.22 43.18
CA THR A 645 -25.93 17.06 43.61
C THR A 645 -25.01 16.60 42.48
N GLU A 646 -23.79 16.18 42.83
CA GLU A 646 -22.84 15.59 41.90
C GLU A 646 -23.47 14.46 41.08
N THR A 647 -23.46 14.59 39.75
CA THR A 647 -23.94 13.52 38.86
C THR A 647 -22.76 12.71 38.38
N ARG A 648 -22.74 11.42 38.71
CA ARG A 648 -21.69 10.48 38.31
C ARG A 648 -22.21 9.51 37.27
N LEU A 649 -21.50 9.39 36.16
CA LEU A 649 -21.67 8.36 35.15
C LEU A 649 -20.45 7.46 35.16
N THR A 650 -20.67 6.17 35.38
CA THR A 650 -19.63 5.15 35.35
C THR A 650 -19.99 4.14 34.28
N ASP A 651 -19.01 3.83 33.43
CA ASP A 651 -19.13 2.88 32.35
C ASP A 651 -18.01 1.84 32.46
N ARG A 652 -18.40 0.57 32.47
CA ARG A 652 -17.48 -0.56 32.60
C ARG A 652 -17.68 -1.48 31.42
N GLN A 653 -16.60 -1.79 30.72
CA GLN A 653 -16.64 -2.59 29.52
C GLN A 653 -15.64 -3.74 29.63
N VAL A 654 -16.02 -4.89 29.10
CA VAL A 654 -15.14 -6.05 28.92
C VAL A 654 -15.29 -6.54 27.49
N LEU A 655 -14.17 -6.71 26.79
CA LEU A 655 -14.10 -7.41 25.52
C LEU A 655 -13.15 -8.60 25.67
N LEU A 656 -13.66 -9.81 25.54
CA LEU A 656 -12.88 -11.04 25.49
C LEU A 656 -12.85 -11.54 24.04
N SER A 657 -11.69 -12.02 23.57
CA SER A 657 -11.54 -12.68 22.28
C SER A 657 -10.74 -13.97 22.42
N LEU A 658 -11.23 -15.05 21.81
CA LEU A 658 -10.52 -16.32 21.68
C LEU A 658 -10.46 -16.69 20.20
N ARG A 659 -9.25 -16.76 19.66
CA ARG A 659 -8.99 -17.02 18.25
C ARG A 659 -8.12 -18.26 18.06
N TYR A 660 -8.44 -19.04 17.04
CA TYR A 660 -7.59 -20.11 16.53
C TYR A 660 -7.34 -19.87 15.04
N ASP A 661 -6.06 -19.91 14.65
CA ASP A 661 -5.60 -19.82 13.27
C ASP A 661 -4.91 -21.13 12.85
N ALA A 662 -5.32 -21.66 11.70
CA ALA A 662 -4.70 -22.80 11.04
C ALA A 662 -4.30 -22.44 9.62
N SER A 663 -3.16 -22.95 9.17
CA SER A 663 -2.71 -22.88 7.78
C SER A 663 -2.15 -24.22 7.33
N TRP A 664 -2.29 -24.51 6.04
CA TRP A 664 -1.84 -25.74 5.44
C TRP A 664 -1.44 -25.54 3.97
N GLY A 665 -0.79 -26.55 3.41
CA GLY A 665 -0.37 -26.55 2.01
C GLY A 665 0.85 -25.69 1.72
N ARG A 666 1.36 -25.78 0.48
CA ARG A 666 2.45 -24.95 -0.03
C ARG A 666 2.07 -24.36 -1.37
N ALA A 667 2.54 -23.13 -1.63
CA ALA A 667 2.22 -22.44 -2.88
C ALA A 667 2.88 -23.19 -4.03
N GLU A 668 2.07 -23.50 -5.05
CA GLU A 668 2.54 -24.12 -6.29
C GLU A 668 2.64 -23.00 -7.34
N SER A 669 3.87 -22.66 -7.70
CA SER A 669 4.12 -21.73 -8.81
C SER A 669 3.95 -22.47 -10.14
N PRO A 670 3.29 -21.87 -11.14
CA PRO A 670 3.25 -22.45 -12.47
C PRO A 670 4.66 -22.54 -13.07
N LEU A 671 4.92 -23.61 -13.82
CA LEU A 671 6.14 -23.85 -14.56
C LEU A 671 6.15 -23.01 -15.85
N GLY A 672 7.34 -22.72 -16.37
CA GLY A 672 7.53 -21.95 -17.60
C GLY A 672 7.46 -20.43 -17.43
N LEU A 673 7.77 -19.70 -18.50
CA LEU A 673 7.79 -18.24 -18.48
C LEU A 673 6.37 -17.67 -18.49
N THR A 674 6.08 -16.80 -17.52
CA THR A 674 4.81 -16.05 -17.48
C THR A 674 4.94 -14.83 -18.39
N ASN A 675 4.59 -14.98 -19.66
CA ASN A 675 4.64 -13.91 -20.68
C ASN A 675 3.53 -12.84 -20.49
N GLY A 676 3.19 -12.48 -19.24
CA GLY A 676 2.10 -11.56 -18.89
C GLY A 676 0.69 -12.11 -19.11
N LYS A 677 0.57 -13.35 -19.58
CA LYS A 677 -0.71 -14.06 -19.75
C LYS A 677 -1.23 -14.59 -18.41
N LEU A 678 -2.55 -14.64 -18.29
CA LEU A 678 -3.25 -15.04 -17.07
C LEU A 678 -3.63 -16.51 -17.08
N GLY A 679 -3.69 -17.13 -15.91
CA GLY A 679 -4.09 -18.52 -15.74
C GLY A 679 -2.95 -19.53 -15.85
N ARG A 680 -3.33 -20.80 -15.72
CA ARG A 680 -2.44 -21.96 -15.81
C ARG A 680 -3.18 -23.15 -16.41
N GLY A 681 -2.45 -24.06 -17.05
CA GLY A 681 -2.95 -25.32 -17.60
C GLY A 681 -1.93 -26.43 -17.36
N ALA A 682 -1.90 -27.41 -18.25
CA ALA A 682 -0.91 -28.49 -18.24
C ALA A 682 -0.37 -28.75 -19.65
N VAL A 683 0.80 -29.35 -19.74
CA VAL A 683 1.35 -29.88 -21.00
C VAL A 683 1.57 -31.36 -20.81
N ASN A 684 0.85 -32.18 -21.57
CA ASN A 684 1.06 -33.62 -21.66
C ASN A 684 1.65 -33.94 -23.02
N GLY A 685 2.50 -34.95 -23.09
CA GLY A 685 2.97 -35.41 -24.38
C GLY A 685 3.52 -36.81 -24.37
N ILE A 686 3.83 -37.28 -25.57
CA ILE A 686 4.49 -38.55 -25.80
C ILE A 686 5.62 -38.37 -26.80
N LEU A 687 6.78 -38.91 -26.45
CA LEU A 687 7.91 -39.08 -27.35
C LEU A 687 7.82 -40.49 -27.93
N TYR A 688 7.78 -40.62 -29.26
CA TYR A 688 7.58 -41.91 -29.93
C TYR A 688 8.51 -42.11 -31.13
N TYR A 689 8.69 -43.37 -31.52
CA TYR A 689 9.47 -43.74 -32.70
C TYR A 689 8.62 -43.61 -33.96
N ASP A 690 8.95 -42.65 -34.83
CA ASP A 690 8.31 -42.46 -36.13
C ASP A 690 9.04 -43.32 -37.18
N LYS A 691 8.59 -44.56 -37.34
CA LYS A 691 9.25 -45.57 -38.18
C LYS A 691 9.10 -45.27 -39.66
N ASN A 692 7.97 -44.70 -40.06
CA ASN A 692 7.64 -44.46 -41.47
C ASN A 692 7.87 -43.00 -41.89
N GLY A 693 8.25 -42.12 -40.96
CA GLY A 693 8.62 -40.73 -41.20
C GLY A 693 7.43 -39.83 -41.54
N ASN A 694 6.20 -40.24 -41.19
CA ASN A 694 4.99 -39.50 -41.54
C ASN A 694 4.63 -38.41 -40.51
N GLY A 695 5.30 -38.37 -39.35
CA GLY A 695 5.05 -37.44 -38.26
C GLY A 695 3.73 -37.65 -37.52
N VAL A 696 3.09 -38.81 -37.66
CA VAL A 696 1.82 -39.18 -37.02
C VAL A 696 2.01 -40.53 -36.33
N ARG A 697 1.66 -40.61 -35.05
CA ARG A 697 1.86 -41.84 -34.29
C ARG A 697 0.94 -42.97 -34.76
N ASP A 698 1.53 -44.03 -35.31
CA ASP A 698 0.83 -45.25 -35.72
C ASP A 698 0.73 -46.28 -34.58
N ALA A 699 -0.19 -47.25 -34.72
CA ALA A 699 -0.49 -48.23 -33.66
C ALA A 699 0.71 -49.13 -33.29
N ASP A 700 1.67 -49.33 -34.20
CA ASP A 700 2.89 -50.10 -33.96
C ASP A 700 4.08 -49.22 -33.49
N GLU A 701 3.87 -47.92 -33.27
CA GLU A 701 4.88 -46.97 -32.84
C GLU A 701 4.87 -46.80 -31.30
N GLY A 702 5.86 -47.44 -30.68
CA GLY A 702 6.09 -47.40 -29.25
C GLY A 702 6.71 -46.07 -28.79
N GLY A 703 6.45 -45.71 -27.53
CA GLY A 703 7.08 -44.55 -26.92
C GLY A 703 8.53 -44.78 -26.49
N VAL A 704 9.26 -43.69 -26.31
CA VAL A 704 10.70 -43.69 -26.03
C VAL A 704 10.93 -43.35 -24.55
N PRO A 705 11.40 -44.29 -23.72
CA PRO A 705 11.59 -44.06 -22.29
C PRO A 705 12.92 -43.36 -21.95
N ASN A 706 12.98 -42.78 -20.74
CA ASN A 706 14.20 -42.20 -20.13
C ASN A 706 14.84 -41.03 -20.92
N VAL A 707 14.05 -40.31 -21.70
CA VAL A 707 14.49 -39.09 -22.39
C VAL A 707 14.05 -37.87 -21.61
N THR A 708 14.98 -36.95 -21.33
CA THR A 708 14.70 -35.69 -20.65
C THR A 708 14.12 -34.66 -21.62
N ILE A 709 13.04 -34.01 -21.23
CA ILE A 709 12.36 -32.94 -21.96
C ILE A 709 12.39 -31.67 -21.12
N PHE A 710 12.77 -30.56 -21.73
CA PHE A 710 12.82 -29.24 -21.10
C PHE A 710 11.65 -28.36 -21.55
N LEU A 711 11.01 -27.67 -20.62
CA LEU A 711 10.05 -26.59 -20.84
C LEU A 711 10.75 -25.24 -20.65
N ASP A 712 10.72 -24.39 -21.68
CA ASP A 712 11.35 -23.06 -21.72
C ASP A 712 12.80 -23.07 -21.24
N SER A 713 13.53 -24.15 -21.50
CA SER A 713 14.93 -24.37 -21.09
C SER A 713 15.21 -24.26 -19.59
N SER A 714 14.18 -24.33 -18.74
CA SER A 714 14.30 -24.09 -17.28
C SER A 714 13.80 -25.25 -16.41
N THR A 715 12.76 -25.95 -16.86
CA THR A 715 12.14 -27.04 -16.12
C THR A 715 12.27 -28.33 -16.91
N ALA A 716 12.68 -29.43 -16.27
CA ALA A 716 12.89 -30.71 -16.95
C ALA A 716 12.01 -31.83 -16.37
N VAL A 717 11.50 -32.71 -17.24
CA VAL A 717 10.79 -33.95 -16.88
C VAL A 717 11.31 -35.08 -17.77
N GLU A 718 11.43 -36.30 -17.22
CA GLU A 718 11.81 -37.49 -17.99
C GLU A 718 10.59 -38.29 -18.44
N THR A 719 10.65 -38.83 -19.65
CA THR A 719 9.61 -39.70 -20.21
C THR A 719 9.55 -41.06 -19.49
N ASN A 720 8.34 -41.54 -19.22
CA ASN A 720 8.12 -42.84 -18.58
C ASN A 720 8.37 -44.04 -19.53
N ALA A 721 8.12 -45.27 -19.08
CA ALA A 721 8.29 -46.51 -19.87
C ALA A 721 7.49 -46.55 -21.19
N LYS A 722 6.43 -45.75 -21.31
CA LYS A 722 5.58 -45.60 -22.50
C LYS A 722 5.93 -44.35 -23.33
N GLY A 723 7.00 -43.64 -23.00
CA GLY A 723 7.41 -42.39 -23.64
C GLY A 723 6.60 -41.16 -23.23
N GLU A 724 5.72 -41.26 -22.24
CA GLU A 724 4.83 -40.17 -21.84
C GLU A 724 5.52 -39.21 -20.86
N PHE A 725 5.23 -37.92 -20.95
CA PHE A 725 5.71 -36.87 -20.06
C PHE A 725 4.59 -35.86 -19.72
N SER A 726 4.71 -35.18 -18.58
CA SER A 726 3.71 -34.19 -18.12
C SER A 726 4.35 -33.06 -17.33
N PHE A 727 4.04 -31.82 -17.70
CA PHE A 727 4.28 -30.62 -16.90
C PHE A 727 2.95 -30.10 -16.35
N ASN A 728 2.82 -30.01 -15.03
CA ASN A 728 1.60 -29.54 -14.39
C ASN A 728 1.92 -28.89 -13.03
N PRO A 729 1.54 -27.62 -12.78
CA PRO A 729 0.85 -26.69 -13.68
C PRO A 729 1.85 -25.91 -14.54
N VAL A 730 1.46 -25.52 -15.75
CA VAL A 730 2.23 -24.65 -16.65
C VAL A 730 1.51 -23.31 -16.79
N ALA A 731 2.26 -22.21 -16.84
CA ALA A 731 1.68 -20.89 -17.09
C ALA A 731 0.86 -20.89 -18.40
N SER A 732 -0.18 -20.08 -18.51
CA SER A 732 -0.84 -19.92 -19.81
C SER A 732 0.09 -19.21 -20.79
N GLY A 733 0.21 -19.71 -22.02
CA GLY A 733 1.03 -19.09 -23.04
C GLY A 733 1.61 -20.02 -24.08
N GLU A 734 2.45 -19.45 -24.95
CA GLU A 734 3.31 -20.21 -25.84
C GLU A 734 4.54 -20.65 -25.06
N HIS A 735 4.80 -21.95 -25.07
CA HIS A 735 5.96 -22.55 -24.44
C HIS A 735 6.77 -23.33 -25.46
N GLN A 736 8.09 -23.31 -25.31
CA GLN A 736 9.00 -24.08 -26.14
C GLN A 736 9.42 -25.35 -25.40
N LEU A 737 9.34 -26.49 -26.08
CA LEU A 737 9.82 -27.77 -25.59
C LEU A 737 11.12 -28.13 -26.31
N THR A 738 12.11 -28.60 -25.55
CA THR A 738 13.41 -29.04 -26.08
C THR A 738 13.72 -30.42 -25.56
N VAL A 739 14.11 -31.35 -26.44
CA VAL A 739 14.47 -32.72 -26.06
C VAL A 739 15.98 -32.81 -25.87
N ASN A 740 16.43 -33.50 -24.82
CA ASN A 740 17.85 -33.76 -24.62
C ASN A 740 18.33 -34.86 -25.58
N VAL A 741 19.04 -34.46 -26.64
CA VAL A 741 19.51 -35.36 -27.71
C VAL A 741 20.49 -36.41 -27.18
N ALA A 742 21.24 -36.12 -26.11
CA ALA A 742 22.17 -37.06 -25.50
C ALA A 742 21.47 -38.31 -24.91
N ASN A 743 20.18 -38.20 -24.59
CA ASN A 743 19.38 -39.27 -24.01
C ASN A 743 18.62 -40.08 -25.08
N ILE A 744 18.72 -39.72 -26.35
CA ILE A 744 17.99 -40.40 -27.43
C ILE A 744 18.72 -41.69 -27.83
N PRO A 745 18.05 -42.85 -27.88
CA PRO A 745 18.68 -44.10 -28.30
C PRO A 745 18.98 -44.11 -29.81
N LEU A 746 20.23 -44.40 -30.19
CA LEU A 746 20.63 -44.62 -31.58
C LEU A 746 19.87 -45.83 -32.18
N PRO A 747 19.50 -45.81 -33.48
CA PRO A 747 19.84 -44.82 -34.52
C PRO A 747 18.79 -43.72 -34.71
N TRP A 748 18.03 -43.36 -33.66
CA TRP A 748 16.97 -42.35 -33.75
C TRP A 748 17.49 -40.95 -33.47
N VAL A 749 16.89 -39.95 -34.13
CA VAL A 749 17.19 -38.53 -33.92
C VAL A 749 15.93 -37.68 -33.98
N ILE A 750 16.04 -36.47 -33.43
CA ILE A 750 15.01 -35.45 -33.52
C ILE A 750 15.40 -34.42 -34.59
N ASP A 751 14.41 -33.87 -35.30
CA ASP A 751 14.63 -32.76 -36.22
C ASP A 751 14.86 -31.47 -35.42
N GLU A 752 16.13 -31.16 -35.14
CA GLU A 752 16.53 -29.95 -34.39
C GLU A 752 16.14 -28.64 -35.11
N GLN A 753 15.83 -28.67 -36.41
CA GLN A 753 15.41 -27.48 -37.14
C GLN A 753 13.92 -27.16 -36.92
N ARG A 754 13.15 -28.07 -36.32
CA ARG A 754 11.73 -27.87 -36.00
C ARG A 754 11.55 -27.57 -34.51
N PRO A 755 11.24 -26.31 -34.13
CA PRO A 755 10.95 -26.00 -32.74
C PRO A 755 9.62 -26.64 -32.32
N ILE A 756 9.63 -27.35 -31.20
CA ILE A 756 8.44 -27.95 -30.61
C ILE A 756 7.78 -26.89 -29.72
N ARG A 757 6.53 -26.56 -30.00
CA ARG A 757 5.78 -25.54 -29.27
C ARG A 757 4.50 -26.12 -28.69
N ALA A 758 4.16 -25.66 -27.49
CA ALA A 758 2.91 -25.98 -26.83
C ALA A 758 2.20 -24.67 -26.48
N THR A 759 0.98 -24.50 -26.99
CA THR A 759 0.10 -23.40 -26.58
C THR A 759 -0.76 -23.87 -25.41
N VAL A 760 -0.51 -23.33 -24.22
CA VAL A 760 -1.26 -23.64 -23.01
C VAL A 760 -2.34 -22.59 -22.79
N SER A 761 -3.60 -23.02 -22.85
CA SER A 761 -4.75 -22.22 -22.44
C SER A 761 -5.07 -22.44 -20.96
N PRO A 762 -5.69 -21.46 -20.27
CA PRO A 762 -6.09 -21.64 -18.88
C PRO A 762 -7.01 -22.86 -18.72
N ARG A 763 -6.67 -23.76 -17.79
CA ARG A 763 -7.42 -24.97 -17.39
C ARG A 763 -7.49 -26.06 -18.47
N GLU A 764 -6.77 -25.89 -19.58
CA GLU A 764 -6.66 -26.91 -20.63
C GLU A 764 -5.33 -27.65 -20.52
N THR A 765 -5.30 -28.84 -21.12
CA THR A 765 -4.07 -29.63 -21.29
C THR A 765 -3.65 -29.55 -22.74
N ALA A 766 -2.51 -28.92 -23.00
CA ALA A 766 -1.87 -28.98 -24.31
C ALA A 766 -1.29 -30.39 -24.52
N VAL A 767 -1.63 -31.03 -25.63
CA VAL A 767 -1.09 -32.34 -26.00
C VAL A 767 -0.03 -32.17 -27.06
N VAL A 768 1.15 -32.73 -26.84
CA VAL A 768 2.29 -32.65 -27.77
C VAL A 768 2.80 -34.05 -28.08
N GLU A 769 2.84 -34.39 -29.37
CA GLU A 769 3.45 -35.62 -29.85
C GLU A 769 4.78 -35.29 -30.53
N ILE A 770 5.84 -35.96 -30.11
CA ILE A 770 7.20 -35.68 -30.57
C ILE A 770 7.72 -36.94 -31.31
N PRO A 771 7.84 -36.90 -32.65
CA PRO A 771 8.39 -38.00 -33.43
C PRO A 771 9.92 -38.02 -33.37
N LEU A 772 10.49 -39.21 -33.25
CA LEU A 772 11.91 -39.46 -33.53
C LEU A 772 12.05 -40.19 -34.85
N ILE A 773 12.94 -39.69 -35.71
CA ILE A 773 13.17 -40.20 -37.06
C ILE A 773 14.42 -41.09 -37.04
N ARG A 774 14.41 -42.19 -37.78
CA ARG A 774 15.54 -43.11 -37.88
C ARG A 774 16.60 -42.60 -38.87
N ILE A 775 17.87 -42.62 -38.48
CA ILE A 775 19.00 -42.36 -39.40
C ILE A 775 19.32 -43.65 -40.18
N GLY A 776 19.14 -43.63 -41.51
CA GLY A 776 19.57 -44.68 -42.44
C GLY A 776 18.81 -44.64 -43.77
N PRO A 777 19.31 -45.29 -44.86
CA PRO A 777 18.60 -45.34 -46.13
C PRO A 777 17.33 -46.19 -45.97
N ASN A 778 16.20 -45.63 -46.42
CA ASN A 778 14.89 -46.29 -46.47
C ASN A 778 14.94 -47.68 -47.13
#